data_AF-T0RG04-F1
#
_entry.id   AF-T0RG04-F1
#
_cell.length_a   1.000
_cell.length_b   1.000
_cell.length_c   1.000
_cell.angle_alpha   90.00
_cell.angle_beta   90.00
_cell.angle_gamma   90.00
#
_symmetry.space_group_name_H-M   'P 1'
#
loop_
_entity.id
_entity.type
_entity.pdbx_description
1 polymer ?
#
loop_
_entity_poly.entity_id
_entity_poly.type
_entity_poly.pdbx_seq_one_letter_code
_entity_poly.pdbx_strand_id
1 'polypeptide(L)'
;MSGFRLQPHEILRDPTKDELYNGPTRQKLPVAVQKMDEADTACTFCGVSYFVFAEVQELQQTAKVYRRQFESIVQWMRVAKTQQQTMKAEMLAFQHEHAATVVAITSQLQGFLAVEQKHMQEKKDLQQQLSVAHASLRGAEAELTTQRNLILDEANRRVGAAEKQVDLKTQDIARLEQQMVEALRDAAHLHESSQMTWQQEKATLMAQIDTAKSTLASHKLKADAEIARLEGVIATQDDELRAALATSAQLQARVDGYALAAATAKHELQHVEAATHESLAAVQAELAQTKAQLHMVQDQLVQAHAAASRTVAEAEVERADVRQLHEDIAKWKHQATALEKNKVLLLAERTTLKQEIASADDRLHEVKGQIRGLQSTIDEQARTLSSHAAEHKAAMDRVKLEWSKEIAELKSNHAIALDGAATSAKEEIDRLGLELQQLHDHVRHIKLATSIAEKKADDCDRALKDAKQRAASYMEELQSTKMGHQHVKSSLSALERKLRDLEGEKNIALQERDGLQQALERKQIALDKNAATSLHEKETSIQRLQADIQQYKRTVEQLEAALQDARSAPRHAKSSPKVDKSPSNQESSGNVQRLTELLSQKDQEIALLQQTVHRECMERTSMLEKMRSAKILPDNSASTSDAPSYPEDDDTTSVPTTGLASFYEKLRRTKKPPKAKK
;
A
#
# COMPACT_ATOMS: atom_id res chain seq x y z
N MET A 1 -24.05 -42.14 110.69
CA MET A 1 -23.99 -41.45 112.01
C MET A 1 -25.35 -41.55 112.66
N SER A 2 -25.41 -41.56 114.00
CA SER A 2 -26.57 -41.99 114.81
C SER A 2 -26.89 -43.48 114.70
N GLY A 3 -27.20 -44.15 115.82
CA GLY A 3 -27.39 -45.61 115.85
C GLY A 3 -27.07 -46.36 117.16
N PHE A 4 -26.72 -45.68 118.25
CA PHE A 4 -26.57 -46.31 119.57
C PHE A 4 -27.38 -45.55 120.62
N ARG A 5 -28.46 -46.16 121.11
CA ARG A 5 -29.06 -45.83 122.41
C ARG A 5 -28.38 -46.70 123.46
N LEU A 6 -27.69 -46.09 124.42
CA LEU A 6 -27.38 -46.77 125.67
C LEU A 6 -28.70 -47.06 126.39
N GLN A 7 -28.88 -48.29 126.88
CA GLN A 7 -30.01 -48.57 127.79
C GLN A 7 -29.76 -47.89 129.14
N PRO A 8 -30.80 -47.34 129.80
CA PRO A 8 -30.69 -46.84 131.16
C PRO A 8 -30.62 -48.03 132.12
N HIS A 9 -29.44 -48.63 132.27
CA HIS A 9 -29.20 -49.60 133.33
C HIS A 9 -29.11 -48.89 134.69
N GLU A 10 -29.42 -49.66 135.74
CA GLU A 10 -29.83 -49.12 137.02
C GLU A 10 -28.73 -48.28 137.68
N ILE A 11 -29.13 -47.12 138.20
CA ILE A 11 -28.25 -46.26 138.99
C ILE A 11 -27.82 -47.07 140.21
N LEU A 12 -26.51 -47.14 140.44
CA LEU A 12 -25.92 -47.81 141.60
C LEU A 12 -26.53 -47.22 142.88
N ARG A 13 -27.47 -47.94 143.48
CA ARG A 13 -28.28 -47.48 144.61
C ARG A 13 -27.57 -47.86 145.90
N ASP A 14 -27.44 -46.92 146.84
CA ASP A 14 -27.02 -47.23 148.19
C ASP A 14 -27.93 -48.34 148.77
N PRO A 15 -27.36 -49.46 149.26
CA PRO A 15 -28.14 -50.54 149.85
C PRO A 15 -29.04 -50.02 150.97
N THR A 16 -30.28 -50.51 151.04
CA THR A 16 -31.17 -50.07 152.12
C THR A 16 -30.64 -50.55 153.46
N LYS A 17 -31.00 -49.84 154.54
CA LYS A 17 -30.57 -50.20 155.90
C LYS A 17 -30.94 -51.65 156.27
N ASP A 18 -32.01 -52.18 155.71
CA ASP A 18 -32.43 -53.56 155.94
C ASP A 18 -31.54 -54.57 155.19
N GLU A 19 -31.20 -54.29 153.92
CA GLU A 19 -30.23 -55.08 153.13
C GLU A 19 -28.83 -55.06 153.75
N LEU A 20 -28.43 -53.95 154.40
CA LEU A 20 -27.16 -53.81 155.14
C LEU A 20 -27.11 -54.58 156.46
N TYR A 21 -28.24 -54.82 157.11
CA TYR A 21 -28.30 -55.53 158.39
C TYR A 21 -28.63 -57.03 158.23
N ASN A 22 -29.51 -57.36 157.29
CA ASN A 22 -30.01 -58.73 157.09
C ASN A 22 -29.28 -59.48 155.96
N GLY A 23 -28.56 -58.75 155.09
CA GLY A 23 -27.83 -59.30 153.95
C GLY A 23 -28.73 -59.81 152.81
N PRO A 24 -28.15 -60.20 151.67
CA PRO A 24 -28.90 -60.85 150.60
C PRO A 24 -29.39 -62.24 151.04
N THR A 25 -30.64 -62.60 150.72
CA THR A 25 -31.18 -63.91 151.12
C THR A 25 -30.35 -65.07 150.58
N ARG A 26 -30.12 -66.08 151.42
CA ARG A 26 -29.15 -67.19 151.20
C ARG A 26 -29.26 -67.88 149.84
N GLN A 27 -30.48 -67.94 149.29
CA GLN A 27 -30.81 -68.48 147.96
C GLN A 27 -30.12 -67.77 146.78
N LYS A 28 -29.54 -66.58 146.98
CA LYS A 28 -28.77 -65.83 145.98
C LYS A 28 -27.27 -66.12 145.97
N LEU A 29 -26.74 -66.87 146.95
CA LEU A 29 -25.32 -67.24 146.99
C LEU A 29 -24.95 -68.32 145.94
N PRO A 30 -23.67 -68.50 145.59
CA PRO A 30 -23.21 -69.67 144.85
C PRO A 30 -23.58 -70.98 145.57
N VAL A 31 -24.01 -72.00 144.81
CA VAL A 31 -24.60 -73.26 145.33
C VAL A 31 -23.71 -74.01 146.33
N ALA A 32 -22.38 -73.83 146.28
CA ALA A 32 -21.46 -74.38 147.27
C ALA A 32 -21.62 -73.72 148.66
N VAL A 33 -21.78 -72.39 148.72
CA VAL A 33 -21.91 -71.62 149.97
C VAL A 33 -23.33 -71.74 150.55
N GLN A 34 -24.35 -71.93 149.70
CA GLN A 34 -25.72 -72.25 150.15
C GLN A 34 -25.81 -73.53 151.00
N LYS A 35 -24.83 -74.43 150.88
CA LYS A 35 -24.79 -75.76 151.52
C LYS A 35 -23.89 -75.85 152.75
N MET A 36 -23.21 -74.77 153.13
CA MET A 36 -22.51 -74.66 154.41
C MET A 36 -23.52 -74.37 155.53
N ASP A 37 -23.12 -74.40 156.80
CA ASP A 37 -23.96 -73.86 157.89
C ASP A 37 -23.90 -72.33 157.93
N GLU A 38 -24.90 -71.68 158.55
CA GLU A 38 -25.03 -70.21 158.51
C GLU A 38 -23.87 -69.50 159.21
N ALA A 39 -23.35 -70.08 160.29
CA ALA A 39 -22.19 -69.58 161.03
C ALA A 39 -20.90 -69.48 160.17
N ASP A 40 -20.73 -70.37 159.18
CA ASP A 40 -19.52 -70.45 158.34
C ASP A 40 -19.59 -69.57 157.08
N THR A 41 -20.64 -68.73 156.95
CA THR A 41 -20.80 -67.82 155.78
C THR A 41 -20.00 -66.51 155.87
N ALA A 42 -19.23 -66.34 156.95
CA ALA A 42 -18.22 -65.28 157.10
C ALA A 42 -16.81 -65.89 157.19
N CYS A 43 -15.82 -65.26 156.54
CA CYS A 43 -14.45 -65.76 156.58
C CYS A 43 -13.84 -65.52 157.97
N THR A 44 -13.67 -66.59 158.74
CA THR A 44 -13.17 -66.56 160.13
C THR A 44 -11.79 -65.92 160.31
N PHE A 45 -10.99 -65.80 159.25
CA PHE A 45 -9.67 -65.18 159.28
C PHE A 45 -9.67 -63.65 159.07
N CYS A 46 -10.76 -63.06 158.56
CA CYS A 46 -10.83 -61.61 158.31
C CYS A 46 -12.18 -60.94 158.65
N GLY A 47 -13.19 -61.71 159.08
CA GLY A 47 -14.52 -61.20 159.44
C GLY A 47 -15.39 -60.75 158.26
N VAL A 48 -14.86 -60.72 157.04
CA VAL A 48 -15.59 -60.31 155.83
C VAL A 48 -16.49 -61.44 155.35
N SER A 49 -17.76 -61.13 155.07
CA SER A 49 -18.72 -62.09 154.52
C SER A 49 -18.42 -62.45 153.06
N TYR A 50 -18.71 -63.68 152.66
CA TYR A 50 -18.61 -64.13 151.27
C TYR A 50 -19.47 -63.29 150.30
N PHE A 51 -20.52 -62.60 150.77
CA PHE A 51 -21.28 -61.65 149.96
C PHE A 51 -20.42 -60.51 149.41
N VAL A 52 -19.57 -59.89 150.24
CA VAL A 52 -18.70 -58.78 149.83
C VAL A 52 -17.66 -59.25 148.80
N PHE A 53 -17.17 -60.49 148.94
CA PHE A 53 -16.27 -61.08 147.93
C PHE A 53 -16.96 -61.32 146.59
N ALA A 54 -18.25 -61.69 146.57
CA ALA A 54 -19.01 -61.83 145.33
C ALA A 54 -19.22 -60.47 144.64
N GLU A 55 -19.64 -59.46 145.39
CA GLU A 55 -19.84 -58.09 144.89
C GLU A 55 -18.53 -57.47 144.37
N VAL A 56 -17.41 -57.65 145.09
CA VAL A 56 -16.08 -57.23 144.62
C VAL A 56 -15.64 -57.98 143.36
N GLN A 57 -15.98 -59.27 143.20
CA GLN A 57 -15.72 -59.98 141.95
C GLN A 57 -16.59 -59.47 140.80
N GLU A 58 -17.87 -59.18 141.03
CA GLU A 58 -18.78 -58.63 140.02
C GLU A 58 -18.37 -57.22 139.58
N LEU A 59 -17.97 -56.36 140.52
CA LEU A 59 -17.39 -55.04 140.24
C LEU A 59 -16.06 -55.16 139.48
N GLN A 60 -15.19 -56.11 139.81
CA GLN A 60 -13.96 -56.37 139.04
C GLN A 60 -14.25 -56.91 137.63
N GLN A 61 -15.28 -57.75 137.47
CA GLN A 61 -15.71 -58.27 136.17
C GLN A 61 -16.25 -57.13 135.29
N THR A 62 -17.10 -56.30 135.87
CA THR A 62 -17.68 -55.09 135.27
C THR A 62 -16.61 -54.07 134.88
N ALA A 63 -15.62 -53.81 135.75
CA ALA A 63 -14.49 -52.95 135.45
C ALA A 63 -13.60 -53.50 134.31
N LYS A 64 -13.43 -54.82 134.19
CA LYS A 64 -12.74 -55.46 133.04
C LYS A 64 -13.54 -55.28 131.74
N VAL A 65 -14.87 -55.36 131.79
CA VAL A 65 -15.74 -55.10 130.63
C VAL A 65 -15.63 -53.63 130.20
N TYR A 66 -15.79 -52.68 131.13
CA TYR A 66 -15.64 -51.25 130.82
C TYR A 66 -14.24 -50.89 130.32
N ARG A 67 -13.16 -51.48 130.85
CA ARG A 67 -11.80 -51.29 130.32
C ARG A 67 -11.71 -51.72 128.85
N ARG A 68 -12.20 -52.92 128.50
CA ARG A 68 -12.20 -53.41 127.11
C ARG A 68 -13.05 -52.55 126.17
N GLN A 69 -14.20 -52.07 126.65
CA GLN A 69 -15.03 -51.13 125.89
C GLN A 69 -14.30 -49.80 125.66
N PHE A 70 -13.63 -49.26 126.68
CA PHE A 70 -12.85 -48.02 126.56
C PHE A 70 -11.64 -48.18 125.65
N GLU A 71 -10.92 -49.30 125.72
CA GLU A 71 -9.83 -49.66 124.80
C GLU A 71 -10.34 -49.73 123.35
N SER A 72 -11.50 -50.35 123.12
CA SER A 72 -12.16 -50.40 121.80
C SER A 72 -12.58 -49.01 121.29
N ILE A 73 -13.14 -48.16 122.16
CA ILE A 73 -13.50 -46.77 121.83
C ILE A 73 -12.25 -45.94 121.50
N VAL A 74 -11.15 -46.10 122.25
CA VAL A 74 -9.86 -45.44 121.97
C VAL A 74 -9.26 -45.93 120.65
N GLN A 75 -9.34 -47.22 120.35
CA GLN A 75 -8.89 -47.78 119.07
C GLN A 75 -9.75 -47.25 117.91
N TRP A 76 -11.07 -47.20 118.06
CA TRP A 76 -11.98 -46.60 117.08
C TRP A 76 -11.70 -45.12 116.86
N MET A 77 -11.50 -44.32 117.92
CA MET A 77 -11.12 -42.90 117.81
C MET A 77 -9.78 -42.71 117.09
N ARG A 78 -8.80 -43.60 117.30
CA ARG A 78 -7.53 -43.59 116.54
C ARG A 78 -7.78 -43.86 115.05
N VAL A 79 -8.53 -44.92 114.71
CA VAL A 79 -8.85 -45.25 113.31
C VAL A 79 -9.63 -44.12 112.63
N ALA A 80 -10.65 -43.56 113.29
CA ALA A 80 -11.44 -42.44 112.78
C ALA A 80 -10.58 -41.18 112.58
N LYS A 81 -9.65 -40.89 113.49
CA LYS A 81 -8.69 -39.78 113.34
C LYS A 81 -7.74 -39.99 112.15
N THR A 82 -7.23 -41.22 111.95
CA THR A 82 -6.41 -41.53 110.77
C THR A 82 -7.22 -41.38 109.49
N GLN A 83 -8.45 -41.91 109.43
CA GLN A 83 -9.35 -41.73 108.28
C GLN A 83 -9.64 -40.25 107.98
N GLN A 84 -9.88 -39.43 109.01
CA GLN A 84 -10.07 -37.99 108.86
C GLN A 84 -8.80 -37.29 108.31
N GLN A 85 -7.61 -37.74 108.71
CA GLN A 85 -6.34 -37.24 108.18
C GLN A 85 -6.13 -37.67 106.72
N THR A 86 -6.45 -38.91 106.36
CA THR A 86 -6.41 -39.41 104.98
C THR A 86 -7.37 -38.63 104.08
N MET A 87 -8.65 -38.50 104.44
CA MET A 87 -9.62 -37.69 103.69
C MET A 87 -9.17 -36.23 103.52
N LYS A 88 -8.52 -35.65 104.53
CA LYS A 88 -7.98 -34.28 104.42
C LYS A 88 -6.80 -34.19 103.46
N ALA A 89 -5.94 -35.21 103.41
CA ALA A 89 -4.84 -35.28 102.45
C ALA A 89 -5.36 -35.51 101.01
N GLU A 90 -6.33 -36.41 100.83
CA GLU A 90 -7.00 -36.66 99.55
C GLU A 90 -7.70 -35.41 99.02
N MET A 91 -8.43 -34.69 99.88
CA MET A 91 -9.08 -33.42 99.53
C MET A 91 -8.08 -32.33 99.11
N LEU A 92 -6.92 -32.24 99.78
CA LEU A 92 -5.85 -31.30 99.41
C LEU A 92 -5.16 -31.70 98.10
N ALA A 93 -4.94 -33.00 97.86
CA ALA A 93 -4.41 -33.51 96.60
C ALA A 93 -5.37 -33.19 95.44
N PHE A 94 -6.66 -33.48 95.59
CA PHE A 94 -7.70 -33.14 94.61
C PHE A 94 -7.82 -31.63 94.36
N GLN A 95 -7.70 -30.79 95.39
CA GLN A 95 -7.66 -29.33 95.23
C GLN A 95 -6.43 -28.88 94.41
N HIS A 96 -5.27 -29.50 94.62
CA HIS A 96 -4.06 -29.22 93.82
C HIS A 96 -4.19 -29.70 92.37
N GLU A 97 -4.71 -30.90 92.15
CA GLU A 97 -4.95 -31.47 90.81
C GLU A 97 -5.98 -30.63 90.02
N HIS A 98 -7.08 -30.22 90.67
CA HIS A 98 -8.07 -29.33 90.10
C HIS A 98 -7.45 -27.97 89.73
N ALA A 99 -6.67 -27.36 90.63
CA ALA A 99 -5.98 -26.09 90.35
C ALA A 99 -4.99 -26.21 89.19
N ALA A 100 -4.21 -27.30 89.12
CA ALA A 100 -3.29 -27.56 88.01
C ALA A 100 -4.05 -27.75 86.68
N THR A 101 -5.18 -28.45 86.71
CA THR A 101 -6.06 -28.66 85.55
C THR A 101 -6.65 -27.33 85.06
N VAL A 102 -7.13 -26.47 85.96
CA VAL A 102 -7.64 -25.13 85.63
C VAL A 102 -6.55 -24.25 85.02
N VAL A 103 -5.32 -24.28 85.55
CA VAL A 103 -4.18 -23.54 84.98
C VAL A 103 -3.82 -24.06 83.58
N ALA A 104 -3.80 -25.38 83.39
CA ALA A 104 -3.51 -25.99 82.08
C ALA A 104 -4.57 -25.61 81.02
N ILE A 105 -5.86 -25.69 81.36
CA ILE A 105 -6.97 -25.29 80.48
C ILE A 105 -6.91 -23.78 80.18
N THR A 106 -6.62 -22.95 81.18
CA THR A 106 -6.48 -21.48 81.00
C THR A 106 -5.32 -21.14 80.06
N SER A 107 -4.19 -21.84 80.18
CA SER A 107 -3.03 -21.69 79.28
C SER A 107 -3.36 -22.11 77.84
N GLN A 108 -4.07 -23.22 77.66
CA GLN A 108 -4.56 -23.65 76.34
C GLN A 108 -5.51 -22.63 75.71
N LEU A 109 -6.46 -22.08 76.49
CA LEU A 109 -7.36 -21.00 76.05
C LEU A 109 -6.61 -19.74 75.61
N GLN A 110 -5.57 -19.33 76.36
CA GLN A 110 -4.70 -18.22 75.95
C GLN A 110 -3.95 -18.52 74.64
N GLY A 111 -3.51 -19.76 74.43
CA GLY A 111 -2.94 -20.23 73.17
C GLY A 111 -3.92 -20.10 71.99
N PHE A 112 -5.17 -20.53 72.17
CA PHE A 112 -6.21 -20.38 71.14
C PHE A 112 -6.53 -18.91 70.83
N LEU A 113 -6.63 -18.05 71.84
CA LEU A 113 -6.85 -16.61 71.64
C LEU A 113 -5.68 -15.93 70.89
N ALA A 114 -4.44 -16.34 71.13
CA ALA A 114 -3.28 -15.84 70.38
C ALA A 114 -3.32 -16.28 68.89
N VAL A 115 -3.75 -17.50 68.61
CA VAL A 115 -3.95 -18.01 67.23
C VAL A 115 -5.11 -17.28 66.55
N GLU A 116 -6.22 -17.04 67.24
CA GLU A 116 -7.35 -16.26 66.73
C GLU A 116 -6.93 -14.82 66.38
N GLN A 117 -6.19 -14.14 67.26
CA GLN A 117 -5.64 -12.80 66.98
C GLN A 117 -4.71 -12.79 65.77
N LYS A 118 -3.85 -13.81 65.61
CA LYS A 118 -2.98 -13.96 64.45
C LYS A 118 -3.80 -14.13 63.15
N HIS A 119 -4.76 -15.04 63.11
CA HIS A 119 -5.64 -15.23 61.95
C HIS A 119 -6.47 -13.97 61.64
N MET A 120 -6.91 -13.24 62.67
CA MET A 120 -7.63 -11.97 62.51
C MET A 120 -6.75 -10.84 61.96
N GLN A 121 -5.43 -10.86 62.21
CA GLN A 121 -4.51 -9.94 61.57
C GLN A 121 -4.19 -10.36 60.12
N GLU A 122 -3.86 -11.64 59.90
CA GLU A 122 -3.63 -12.19 58.55
C GLU A 122 -4.82 -11.94 57.61
N LYS A 123 -6.05 -12.06 58.13
CA LYS A 123 -7.27 -11.70 57.41
C LYS A 123 -7.33 -10.22 57.01
N LYS A 124 -6.95 -9.30 57.89
CA LYS A 124 -6.89 -7.85 57.56
C LYS A 124 -5.82 -7.57 56.51
N ASP A 125 -4.64 -8.17 56.67
CA ASP A 125 -3.52 -8.00 55.76
C ASP A 125 -3.87 -8.50 54.35
N LEU A 126 -4.54 -9.66 54.25
CA LEU A 126 -5.10 -10.19 53.00
C LEU A 126 -6.21 -9.30 52.42
N GLN A 127 -7.12 -8.77 53.24
CA GLN A 127 -8.14 -7.82 52.77
C GLN A 127 -7.51 -6.52 52.25
N GLN A 128 -6.44 -6.03 52.88
CA GLN A 128 -5.70 -4.87 52.41
C GLN A 128 -4.98 -5.15 51.09
N GLN A 129 -4.26 -6.27 50.97
CA GLN A 129 -3.62 -6.71 49.72
C GLN A 129 -4.64 -6.84 48.57
N LEU A 130 -5.80 -7.44 48.83
CA LEU A 130 -6.87 -7.60 47.84
C LEU A 130 -7.48 -6.25 47.43
N SER A 131 -7.61 -5.29 48.36
CA SER A 131 -8.04 -3.92 48.03
C SER A 131 -7.04 -3.18 47.13
N VAL A 132 -5.72 -3.37 47.34
CA VAL A 132 -4.66 -2.81 46.49
C VAL A 132 -4.65 -3.47 45.12
N ALA A 133 -4.83 -4.78 45.03
CA ALA A 133 -4.97 -5.50 43.77
C ALA A 133 -6.18 -4.99 42.96
N HIS A 134 -7.34 -4.79 43.60
CA HIS A 134 -8.54 -4.20 42.98
C HIS A 134 -8.37 -2.71 42.58
N ALA A 135 -7.44 -1.97 43.20
CA ALA A 135 -7.09 -0.62 42.77
C ALA A 135 -6.18 -0.67 41.53
N SER A 136 -5.15 -1.51 41.55
CA SER A 136 -4.22 -1.72 40.43
C SER A 136 -4.92 -2.23 39.16
N LEU A 137 -5.83 -3.19 39.31
CA LEU A 137 -6.63 -3.72 38.20
C LEU A 137 -7.46 -2.63 37.51
N ARG A 138 -8.19 -1.81 38.28
CA ARG A 138 -8.98 -0.69 37.74
C ARG A 138 -8.12 0.40 37.11
N GLY A 139 -6.89 0.58 37.58
CA GLY A 139 -5.89 1.43 36.91
C GLY A 139 -5.55 0.89 35.51
N ALA A 140 -5.18 -0.38 35.42
CA ALA A 140 -4.86 -1.03 34.14
C ALA A 140 -6.07 -1.07 33.18
N GLU A 141 -7.30 -1.29 33.68
CA GLU A 141 -8.53 -1.22 32.89
C GLU A 141 -8.76 0.18 32.30
N ALA A 142 -8.51 1.24 33.08
CA ALA A 142 -8.60 2.62 32.61
C ALA A 142 -7.50 2.98 31.59
N GLU A 143 -6.26 2.51 31.80
CA GLU A 143 -5.15 2.67 30.84
C GLU A 143 -5.44 1.95 29.51
N LEU A 144 -5.90 0.70 29.55
CA LEU A 144 -6.30 -0.07 28.36
C LEU A 144 -7.48 0.59 27.63
N THR A 145 -8.45 1.14 28.36
CA THR A 145 -9.57 1.90 27.77
C THR A 145 -9.06 3.18 27.08
N THR A 146 -8.10 3.87 27.69
CA THR A 146 -7.48 5.07 27.11
C THR A 146 -6.66 4.73 25.86
N GLN A 147 -5.87 3.66 25.88
CA GLN A 147 -5.12 3.16 24.71
C GLN A 147 -6.07 2.75 23.57
N ARG A 148 -7.17 2.05 23.88
CA ARG A 148 -8.20 1.70 22.90
C ARG A 148 -8.79 2.93 22.21
N ASN A 149 -9.10 3.98 22.97
CA ASN A 149 -9.66 5.22 22.41
C ASN A 149 -8.64 5.92 21.49
N LEU A 150 -7.37 6.03 21.91
CA LEU A 150 -6.30 6.60 21.08
C LEU A 150 -6.09 5.82 19.77
N ILE A 151 -6.19 4.49 19.80
CA ILE A 151 -6.11 3.64 18.61
C ILE A 151 -7.32 3.86 17.69
N LEU A 152 -8.52 4.02 18.24
CA LEU A 152 -9.74 4.32 17.48
C LEU A 152 -9.66 5.72 16.84
N ASP A 153 -9.19 6.74 17.56
CA ASP A 153 -9.06 8.11 17.03
C ASP A 153 -8.04 8.20 15.88
N GLU A 154 -6.91 7.50 16.01
CA GLU A 154 -5.91 7.39 14.92
C GLU A 154 -6.44 6.56 13.73
N ALA A 155 -7.20 5.49 13.97
CA ALA A 155 -7.87 4.74 12.91
C ALA A 155 -8.90 5.60 12.17
N ASN A 156 -9.74 6.34 12.90
CA ASN A 156 -10.72 7.28 12.36
C ASN A 156 -10.03 8.40 11.54
N ARG A 157 -8.90 8.93 12.00
CA ARG A 157 -8.07 9.87 11.23
C ARG A 157 -7.56 9.29 9.92
N ARG A 158 -7.14 8.02 9.90
CA ARG A 158 -6.66 7.34 8.68
C ARG A 158 -7.79 7.07 7.71
N VAL A 159 -8.96 6.63 8.19
CA VAL A 159 -10.17 6.47 7.38
C VAL A 159 -10.56 7.80 6.74
N GLY A 160 -10.72 8.88 7.53
CA GLY A 160 -11.05 10.21 7.01
C GLY A 160 -9.98 10.88 6.14
N ALA A 161 -8.77 10.33 6.07
CA ALA A 161 -7.75 10.72 5.10
C ALA A 161 -7.86 9.88 3.80
N ALA A 162 -8.13 8.59 3.92
CA ALA A 162 -8.37 7.69 2.78
C ALA A 162 -9.67 8.05 2.03
N GLU A 163 -10.75 8.36 2.75
CA GLU A 163 -12.03 8.84 2.17
C GLU A 163 -11.79 10.06 1.27
N LYS A 164 -11.07 11.07 1.75
CA LYS A 164 -10.70 12.26 0.95
C LYS A 164 -9.83 11.92 -0.26
N GLN A 165 -8.96 10.91 -0.16
CA GLN A 165 -8.16 10.45 -1.29
C GLN A 165 -9.02 9.70 -2.33
N VAL A 166 -10.06 8.99 -1.90
CA VAL A 166 -11.07 8.40 -2.78
C VAL A 166 -11.89 9.51 -3.44
N ASP A 167 -12.41 10.49 -2.70
CA ASP A 167 -13.18 11.62 -3.25
C ASP A 167 -12.41 12.38 -4.35
N LEU A 168 -11.12 12.64 -4.13
CA LEU A 168 -10.24 13.26 -5.13
C LEU A 168 -10.07 12.37 -6.36
N LYS A 169 -9.81 11.07 -6.18
CA LYS A 169 -9.72 10.12 -7.30
C LYS A 169 -11.02 9.96 -8.06
N THR A 170 -12.18 10.03 -7.40
CA THR A 170 -13.49 10.02 -8.05
C THR A 170 -13.71 11.27 -8.89
N GLN A 171 -13.22 12.43 -8.45
CA GLN A 171 -13.23 13.67 -9.26
C GLN A 171 -12.29 13.57 -10.47
N ASP A 172 -11.09 13.01 -10.30
CA ASP A 172 -10.18 12.75 -11.42
C ASP A 172 -10.75 11.74 -12.43
N ILE A 173 -11.38 10.66 -11.96
CA ILE A 173 -12.07 9.68 -12.82
C ILE A 173 -13.20 10.35 -13.59
N ALA A 174 -14.08 11.12 -12.95
CA ALA A 174 -15.16 11.83 -13.63
C ALA A 174 -14.66 12.83 -14.69
N ARG A 175 -13.50 13.47 -14.44
CA ARG A 175 -12.83 14.35 -15.41
C ARG A 175 -12.29 13.56 -16.62
N LEU A 176 -11.65 12.40 -16.38
CA LEU A 176 -11.15 11.51 -17.44
C LEU A 176 -12.29 10.87 -18.24
N GLU A 177 -13.40 10.50 -17.59
CA GLU A 177 -14.62 10.02 -18.25
C GLU A 177 -15.20 11.09 -19.18
N GLN A 178 -15.28 12.36 -18.74
CA GLN A 178 -15.72 13.46 -19.61
C GLN A 178 -14.79 13.63 -20.82
N GLN A 179 -13.47 13.66 -20.60
CA GLN A 179 -12.48 13.78 -21.69
C GLN A 179 -12.58 12.62 -22.68
N MET A 180 -12.81 11.39 -22.21
CA MET A 180 -13.02 10.22 -23.07
C MET A 180 -14.33 10.31 -23.85
N VAL A 181 -15.43 10.80 -23.24
CA VAL A 181 -16.72 11.00 -23.93
C VAL A 181 -16.61 12.09 -25.00
N GLU A 182 -15.82 13.13 -24.78
CA GLU A 182 -15.54 14.18 -25.77
C GLU A 182 -14.68 13.62 -26.92
N ALA A 183 -13.58 12.93 -26.63
CA ALA A 183 -12.74 12.28 -27.66
C ALA A 183 -13.51 11.23 -28.48
N LEU A 184 -14.41 10.45 -27.87
CA LEU A 184 -15.28 9.50 -28.58
C LEU A 184 -16.31 10.19 -29.48
N ARG A 185 -16.80 11.39 -29.10
CA ARG A 185 -17.71 12.19 -29.93
C ARG A 185 -17.00 12.72 -31.17
N ASP A 186 -15.78 13.23 -31.02
CA ASP A 186 -14.96 13.71 -32.13
C ASP A 186 -14.52 12.57 -33.06
N ALA A 187 -14.16 11.41 -32.49
CA ALA A 187 -13.86 10.20 -33.26
C ALA A 187 -15.08 9.69 -34.04
N ALA A 188 -16.29 9.77 -33.47
CA ALA A 188 -17.53 9.42 -34.18
C ALA A 188 -17.80 10.37 -35.36
N HIS A 189 -17.63 11.69 -35.18
CA HIS A 189 -17.77 12.68 -36.24
C HIS A 189 -16.73 12.47 -37.37
N LEU A 190 -15.48 12.17 -37.01
CA LEU A 190 -14.43 11.80 -37.97
C LEU A 190 -14.76 10.50 -38.73
N HIS A 191 -15.32 9.50 -38.05
CA HIS A 191 -15.76 8.26 -38.68
C HIS A 191 -16.92 8.49 -39.65
N GLU A 192 -17.95 9.24 -39.25
CA GLU A 192 -19.10 9.56 -40.11
C GLU A 192 -18.68 10.35 -41.35
N SER A 193 -17.80 11.35 -41.20
CA SER A 193 -17.20 12.06 -42.34
C SER A 193 -16.41 11.12 -43.27
N SER A 194 -15.62 10.21 -42.71
CA SER A 194 -14.82 9.24 -43.49
C SER A 194 -15.69 8.16 -44.16
N GLN A 195 -16.80 7.79 -43.54
CA GLN A 195 -17.79 6.87 -44.09
C GLN A 195 -18.53 7.53 -45.25
N MET A 196 -18.84 8.82 -45.16
CA MET A 196 -19.44 9.59 -46.25
C MET A 196 -18.51 9.73 -47.46
N THR A 197 -17.21 10.02 -47.26
CA THR A 197 -16.24 10.03 -48.38
C THR A 197 -16.07 8.63 -48.97
N TRP A 198 -15.97 7.58 -48.16
CA TRP A 198 -15.89 6.20 -48.66
C TRP A 198 -17.15 5.77 -49.41
N GLN A 199 -18.34 6.23 -49.02
CA GLN A 199 -19.57 5.97 -49.77
C GLN A 199 -19.56 6.67 -51.15
N GLN A 200 -19.01 7.88 -51.26
CA GLN A 200 -18.83 8.58 -52.54
C GLN A 200 -17.79 7.88 -53.43
N GLU A 201 -16.65 7.46 -52.88
CA GLU A 201 -15.64 6.67 -53.59
C GLU A 201 -16.22 5.32 -54.04
N LYS A 202 -16.93 4.62 -53.16
CA LYS A 202 -17.61 3.35 -53.48
C LYS A 202 -18.68 3.53 -54.55
N ALA A 203 -19.47 4.59 -54.54
CA ALA A 203 -20.45 4.87 -55.60
C ALA A 203 -19.74 5.10 -56.95
N THR A 204 -18.61 5.82 -56.93
CA THR A 204 -17.77 6.06 -58.11
C THR A 204 -17.15 4.77 -58.64
N LEU A 205 -16.59 3.93 -57.76
CA LEU A 205 -16.04 2.63 -58.09
C LEU A 205 -17.12 1.64 -58.55
N MET A 206 -18.34 1.69 -58.00
CA MET A 206 -19.47 0.90 -58.48
C MET A 206 -19.88 1.30 -59.90
N ALA A 207 -19.94 2.60 -60.21
CA ALA A 207 -20.20 3.05 -61.58
C ALA A 207 -19.10 2.61 -62.57
N GLN A 208 -17.83 2.64 -62.15
CA GLN A 208 -16.72 2.09 -62.94
C GLN A 208 -16.82 0.56 -63.10
N ILE A 209 -17.17 -0.16 -62.04
CA ILE A 209 -17.36 -1.62 -62.04
C ILE A 209 -18.54 -2.02 -62.92
N ASP A 210 -19.66 -1.28 -62.91
CA ASP A 210 -20.82 -1.59 -63.75
C ASP A 210 -20.55 -1.25 -65.23
N THR A 211 -19.73 -0.22 -65.51
CA THR A 211 -19.16 0.01 -66.82
C THR A 211 -18.26 -1.16 -67.26
N ALA A 212 -17.40 -1.65 -66.37
CA ALA A 212 -16.52 -2.79 -66.62
C ALA A 212 -17.28 -4.15 -66.71
N LYS A 213 -18.42 -4.30 -66.03
CA LYS A 213 -19.34 -5.44 -66.20
C LYS A 213 -20.03 -5.38 -67.55
N SER A 214 -20.39 -4.19 -68.04
CA SER A 214 -20.98 -4.03 -69.37
C SER A 214 -20.01 -4.47 -70.47
N THR A 215 -18.74 -4.04 -70.40
CA THR A 215 -17.71 -4.51 -71.32
C THR A 215 -17.38 -5.99 -71.11
N LEU A 216 -17.23 -6.46 -69.88
CA LEU A 216 -16.98 -7.88 -69.58
C LEU A 216 -18.14 -8.78 -70.04
N ALA A 217 -19.40 -8.36 -69.96
CA ALA A 217 -20.54 -9.10 -70.50
C ALA A 217 -20.49 -9.18 -72.03
N SER A 218 -20.06 -8.11 -72.72
CA SER A 218 -19.80 -8.13 -74.16
C SER A 218 -18.65 -9.08 -74.55
N HIS A 219 -17.65 -9.23 -73.69
CA HIS A 219 -16.58 -10.23 -73.86
C HIS A 219 -17.06 -11.66 -73.49
N LYS A 220 -17.88 -11.81 -72.44
CA LYS A 220 -18.43 -13.10 -72.01
C LYS A 220 -19.38 -13.69 -73.04
N LEU A 221 -20.24 -12.88 -73.67
CA LEU A 221 -21.06 -13.32 -74.81
C LEU A 221 -20.24 -13.87 -75.99
N LYS A 222 -19.00 -13.40 -76.18
CA LYS A 222 -18.08 -13.93 -77.19
C LYS A 222 -17.36 -15.20 -76.71
N ALA A 223 -17.05 -15.30 -75.42
CA ALA A 223 -16.42 -16.47 -74.82
C ALA A 223 -17.38 -17.65 -74.64
N ASP A 224 -18.60 -17.42 -74.16
CA ASP A 224 -19.64 -18.43 -73.97
C ASP A 224 -20.02 -19.09 -75.31
N ALA A 225 -20.03 -18.32 -76.41
CA ALA A 225 -20.24 -18.85 -77.76
C ALA A 225 -19.12 -19.80 -78.23
N GLU A 226 -17.88 -19.63 -77.72
CA GLU A 226 -16.74 -20.49 -78.00
C GLU A 226 -16.64 -21.66 -77.01
N ILE A 227 -17.08 -21.48 -75.76
CA ILE A 227 -17.20 -22.56 -74.75
C ILE A 227 -18.28 -23.56 -75.18
N ALA A 228 -19.45 -23.10 -75.63
CA ALA A 228 -20.49 -23.98 -76.17
C ALA A 228 -20.02 -24.81 -77.39
N ARG A 229 -19.04 -24.30 -78.15
CA ARG A 229 -18.37 -25.01 -79.26
C ARG A 229 -17.39 -26.09 -78.78
N LEU A 230 -16.93 -26.02 -77.53
CA LEU A 230 -15.93 -26.93 -76.94
C LEU A 230 -16.57 -27.96 -76.00
N GLU A 231 -17.57 -27.58 -75.20
CA GLU A 231 -18.28 -28.50 -74.29
C GLU A 231 -18.98 -29.64 -75.04
N GLY A 232 -19.50 -29.37 -76.24
CA GLY A 232 -20.02 -30.39 -77.15
C GLY A 232 -19.00 -31.42 -77.66
N VAL A 233 -17.70 -31.22 -77.42
CA VAL A 233 -16.62 -32.18 -77.71
C VAL A 233 -16.20 -32.95 -76.45
N ILE A 234 -16.35 -32.35 -75.26
CA ILE A 234 -15.98 -32.95 -73.97
C ILE A 234 -17.07 -33.90 -73.46
N ALA A 235 -18.35 -33.56 -73.65
CA ALA A 235 -19.47 -34.41 -73.24
C ALA A 235 -19.39 -35.83 -73.86
N THR A 236 -18.88 -35.95 -75.08
CA THR A 236 -18.66 -37.23 -75.77
C THR A 236 -17.51 -38.09 -75.23
N GLN A 237 -16.68 -37.57 -74.31
CA GLN A 237 -15.55 -38.31 -73.73
C GLN A 237 -15.78 -38.73 -72.27
N ASP A 238 -16.55 -37.96 -71.48
CA ASP A 238 -16.70 -38.22 -70.04
C ASP A 238 -17.62 -39.40 -69.72
N ASP A 239 -18.54 -39.75 -70.63
CA ASP A 239 -19.41 -40.92 -70.49
C ASP A 239 -18.66 -42.26 -70.63
N GLU A 240 -17.52 -42.30 -71.34
CA GLU A 240 -16.68 -43.50 -71.44
C GLU A 240 -15.96 -43.82 -70.11
N LEU A 241 -15.65 -42.80 -69.30
CA LEU A 241 -14.83 -42.95 -68.10
C LEU A 241 -15.62 -43.48 -66.90
N ARG A 242 -16.90 -43.09 -66.76
CA ARG A 242 -17.71 -43.44 -65.57
C ARG A 242 -18.07 -44.93 -65.48
N ALA A 243 -18.00 -45.66 -66.60
CA ALA A 243 -18.16 -47.13 -66.63
C ALA A 243 -17.04 -47.88 -65.87
N ALA A 244 -15.85 -47.31 -65.75
CA ALA A 244 -14.66 -48.02 -65.24
C ALA A 244 -14.53 -48.02 -63.70
N LEU A 245 -15.16 -47.08 -62.99
CA LEU A 245 -14.94 -46.89 -61.55
C LEU A 245 -15.85 -47.75 -60.64
N ALA A 246 -16.98 -48.25 -61.16
CA ALA A 246 -17.96 -49.00 -60.38
C ALA A 246 -17.44 -50.34 -59.83
N THR A 247 -16.42 -50.92 -60.45
CA THR A 247 -15.84 -52.24 -60.09
C THR A 247 -14.90 -52.21 -58.88
N SER A 248 -14.39 -51.04 -58.48
CA SER A 248 -13.36 -50.92 -57.43
C SER A 248 -13.91 -50.99 -56.00
N ALA A 249 -15.18 -50.61 -55.79
CA ALA A 249 -15.74 -50.42 -54.44
C ALA A 249 -16.04 -51.73 -53.67
N GLN A 250 -16.04 -52.89 -54.33
CA GLN A 250 -16.67 -54.11 -53.80
C GLN A 250 -15.77 -54.97 -52.89
N LEU A 251 -14.48 -54.65 -52.75
CA LEU A 251 -13.49 -55.51 -52.06
C LEU A 251 -13.10 -55.08 -50.64
N GLN A 252 -13.38 -53.84 -50.22
CA GLN A 252 -12.83 -53.29 -48.96
C GLN A 252 -13.54 -53.80 -47.68
N ALA A 253 -14.76 -54.33 -47.79
CA ALA A 253 -15.64 -54.58 -46.64
C ALA A 253 -15.44 -55.93 -45.88
N ARG A 254 -14.27 -56.57 -45.97
CA ARG A 254 -14.04 -57.94 -45.47
C ARG A 254 -12.92 -58.13 -44.43
N VAL A 255 -12.33 -57.06 -43.91
CA VAL A 255 -11.10 -57.15 -43.09
C VAL A 255 -11.32 -56.99 -41.58
N ASP A 256 -12.22 -56.10 -41.15
CA ASP A 256 -12.24 -55.57 -39.77
C ASP A 256 -12.92 -56.48 -38.70
N GLY A 257 -13.06 -57.77 -38.98
CA GLY A 257 -13.80 -58.71 -38.11
C GLY A 257 -12.99 -59.39 -36.99
N TYR A 258 -11.66 -59.26 -36.96
CA TYR A 258 -10.77 -60.08 -36.12
C TYR A 258 -10.31 -59.41 -34.81
N ALA A 259 -11.20 -58.71 -34.12
CA ALA A 259 -10.89 -57.99 -32.89
C ALA A 259 -11.22 -58.77 -31.59
N LEU A 260 -10.34 -58.61 -30.59
CA LEU A 260 -10.66 -58.61 -29.15
C LEU A 260 -11.03 -59.94 -28.43
N ALA A 261 -10.22 -60.99 -28.58
CA ALA A 261 -10.40 -62.28 -27.90
C ALA A 261 -9.34 -62.62 -26.82
N ALA A 262 -8.85 -61.64 -26.04
CA ALA A 262 -7.60 -61.80 -25.26
C ALA A 262 -7.51 -61.05 -23.90
N ALA A 263 -8.51 -61.14 -23.01
CA ALA A 263 -8.51 -60.41 -21.74
C ALA A 263 -9.17 -61.12 -20.53
N THR A 264 -9.06 -62.44 -20.41
CA THR A 264 -9.72 -63.20 -19.31
C THR A 264 -8.79 -64.25 -18.66
N ALA A 265 -8.90 -64.37 -17.34
CA ALA A 265 -8.36 -65.43 -16.46
C ALA A 265 -6.83 -65.52 -16.21
N LYS A 266 -6.37 -65.00 -15.05
CA LYS A 266 -5.29 -65.60 -14.23
C LYS A 266 -5.31 -65.10 -12.76
N HIS A 267 -5.02 -65.99 -11.80
CA HIS A 267 -4.90 -65.81 -10.32
C HIS A 267 -6.16 -65.40 -9.49
N GLU A 268 -6.35 -65.80 -8.20
CA GLU A 268 -6.33 -67.13 -7.51
C GLU A 268 -6.57 -67.03 -5.97
N LEU A 269 -7.35 -67.97 -5.38
CA LEU A 269 -7.21 -68.74 -4.08
C LEU A 269 -6.93 -67.99 -2.71
N GLN A 270 -7.17 -68.47 -1.45
CA GLN A 270 -7.73 -69.67 -0.72
C GLN A 270 -8.00 -69.28 0.79
N HIS A 271 -8.46 -70.02 1.84
CA HIS A 271 -9.05 -71.37 2.16
C HIS A 271 -9.82 -71.32 3.54
N VAL A 272 -10.31 -72.45 4.13
CA VAL A 272 -11.06 -72.56 5.43
C VAL A 272 -10.86 -73.92 6.19
N GLU A 273 -10.88 -73.95 7.55
CA GLU A 273 -10.63 -75.09 8.51
C GLU A 273 -11.40 -74.90 9.89
N ALA A 274 -11.49 -75.73 10.98
CA ALA A 274 -11.43 -77.18 11.37
C ALA A 274 -11.92 -77.39 12.87
N ALA A 275 -12.11 -78.61 13.47
CA ALA A 275 -12.74 -78.79 14.83
C ALA A 275 -12.51 -80.11 15.70
N THR A 276 -12.87 -80.10 17.02
CA THR A 276 -13.40 -81.18 17.98
C THR A 276 -12.60 -82.17 18.95
N HIS A 277 -13.22 -82.52 20.13
CA HIS A 277 -13.21 -83.75 21.07
C HIS A 277 -12.40 -83.94 22.45
N GLU A 278 -12.57 -85.07 23.23
CA GLU A 278 -12.66 -85.21 24.76
C GLU A 278 -11.95 -86.40 25.58
N SER A 279 -11.99 -86.41 26.98
CA SER A 279 -12.24 -87.56 27.99
C SER A 279 -11.17 -88.31 28.91
N LEU A 280 -11.42 -88.63 30.25
CA LEU A 280 -10.91 -89.78 31.17
C LEU A 280 -11.29 -89.83 32.74
N ALA A 281 -11.27 -90.99 33.52
CA ALA A 281 -11.42 -91.15 35.07
C ALA A 281 -11.24 -92.59 35.80
N ALA A 282 -10.91 -92.79 37.17
CA ALA A 282 -11.03 -94.07 38.09
C ALA A 282 -10.53 -94.12 39.67
N VAL A 283 -10.98 -95.08 40.60
CA VAL A 283 -10.39 -95.77 41.92
C VAL A 283 -10.91 -95.64 43.47
N GLN A 284 -10.92 -96.69 44.44
CA GLN A 284 -11.00 -96.71 46.02
C GLN A 284 -11.14 -98.10 46.92
N ALA A 285 -10.88 -98.25 48.30
CA ALA A 285 -11.12 -99.47 49.26
C ALA A 285 -10.84 -99.49 50.91
N GLU A 286 -11.33 -100.53 51.73
CA GLU A 286 -10.91 -101.28 53.07
C GLU A 286 -11.14 -100.96 54.66
N LEU A 287 -11.31 -101.97 55.65
CA LEU A 287 -11.21 -101.98 57.24
C LEU A 287 -11.67 -103.26 58.17
N ALA A 288 -11.12 -103.61 59.43
CA ALA A 288 -11.65 -104.63 60.52
C ALA A 288 -11.04 -104.75 62.04
N GLN A 289 -11.66 -105.39 63.12
CA GLN A 289 -11.19 -105.62 64.61
C GLN A 289 -11.86 -106.77 65.58
N THR A 290 -11.36 -107.16 66.84
CA THR A 290 -12.05 -108.01 67.99
C THR A 290 -11.33 -108.38 69.41
N LYS A 291 -11.99 -108.95 70.51
CA LYS A 291 -11.43 -109.71 71.78
C LYS A 291 -12.30 -109.81 73.14
N ALA A 292 -11.83 -110.36 74.34
CA ALA A 292 -12.58 -110.82 75.63
C ALA A 292 -11.75 -111.43 76.89
N GLN A 293 -12.34 -111.95 78.05
CA GLN A 293 -11.71 -112.72 79.25
C GLN A 293 -12.59 -113.18 80.54
N LEU A 294 -12.06 -113.59 81.76
CA LEU A 294 -12.75 -114.41 82.91
C LEU A 294 -12.16 -114.40 84.44
N HIS A 295 -12.81 -114.97 85.53
CA HIS A 295 -12.40 -115.05 87.03
C HIS A 295 -12.97 -116.25 87.97
N MET A 296 -12.82 -116.33 89.36
CA MET A 296 -12.96 -117.56 90.27
C MET A 296 -13.66 -117.67 91.74
N VAL A 297 -13.03 -117.55 92.97
CA VAL A 297 -13.04 -118.51 94.20
C VAL A 297 -14.14 -118.65 95.39
N GLN A 298 -13.84 -118.79 96.74
CA GLN A 298 -14.54 -119.68 97.79
C GLN A 298 -14.94 -119.25 99.30
N ASP A 299 -14.14 -119.44 100.40
CA ASP A 299 -13.92 -118.56 101.60
C ASP A 299 -14.91 -118.19 102.77
N GLN A 300 -16.20 -118.57 102.78
CA GLN A 300 -17.30 -118.12 103.70
C GLN A 300 -17.03 -117.32 105.02
N LEU A 301 -16.32 -117.82 106.06
CA LEU A 301 -16.18 -117.05 107.33
C LEU A 301 -15.02 -116.02 107.27
N VAL A 302 -13.97 -116.30 106.51
CA VAL A 302 -13.01 -115.25 106.07
C VAL A 302 -13.75 -114.26 105.17
N GLN A 303 -14.64 -114.73 104.30
CA GLN A 303 -15.55 -113.89 103.52
C GLN A 303 -16.47 -113.04 104.39
N ALA A 304 -16.90 -113.48 105.58
CA ALA A 304 -17.76 -112.73 106.49
C ALA A 304 -17.00 -111.68 107.31
N HIS A 305 -15.90 -112.05 107.98
CA HIS A 305 -15.06 -111.06 108.66
C HIS A 305 -14.47 -110.07 107.65
N ALA A 306 -13.92 -110.56 106.53
CA ALA A 306 -13.48 -109.69 105.45
C ALA A 306 -14.64 -109.10 104.64
N ALA A 307 -15.92 -109.46 104.83
CA ALA A 307 -17.05 -108.67 104.32
C ALA A 307 -17.30 -107.47 105.23
N ALA A 308 -17.18 -107.61 106.55
CA ALA A 308 -17.16 -106.46 107.45
C ALA A 308 -15.95 -105.56 107.17
N SER A 309 -14.74 -106.12 107.03
CA SER A 309 -13.55 -105.33 106.69
C SER A 309 -13.57 -104.80 105.26
N ARG A 310 -14.15 -105.52 104.28
CA ARG A 310 -14.39 -104.99 102.92
C ARG A 310 -15.43 -103.87 102.96
N THR A 311 -16.60 -104.05 103.59
CA THR A 311 -17.61 -102.97 103.66
C THR A 311 -17.13 -101.74 104.43
N VAL A 312 -16.22 -101.88 105.40
CA VAL A 312 -15.52 -100.74 106.01
C VAL A 312 -14.52 -100.11 105.03
N ALA A 313 -13.67 -100.90 104.35
CA ALA A 313 -12.72 -100.38 103.36
C ALA A 313 -13.41 -99.78 102.13
N GLU A 314 -14.52 -100.36 101.68
CA GLU A 314 -15.42 -99.88 100.62
C GLU A 314 -16.06 -98.56 101.08
N ALA A 315 -16.57 -98.46 102.32
CA ALA A 315 -17.05 -97.19 102.87
C ALA A 315 -15.93 -96.14 103.06
N GLU A 316 -14.67 -96.53 103.23
CA GLU A 316 -13.53 -95.61 103.25
C GLU A 316 -13.07 -95.19 101.85
N VAL A 317 -13.16 -96.08 100.85
CA VAL A 317 -12.99 -95.80 99.43
C VAL A 317 -14.11 -94.88 98.94
N GLU A 318 -15.38 -95.18 99.23
CA GLU A 318 -16.52 -94.30 98.95
C GLU A 318 -16.35 -92.91 99.60
N ARG A 319 -15.79 -92.83 100.81
CA ARG A 319 -15.46 -91.54 101.45
C ARG A 319 -14.29 -90.82 100.77
N ALA A 320 -13.31 -91.55 100.23
CA ALA A 320 -12.22 -90.99 99.44
C ALA A 320 -12.73 -90.49 98.07
N ASP A 321 -13.54 -91.29 97.38
CA ASP A 321 -14.20 -90.96 96.11
C ASP A 321 -15.15 -89.78 96.28
N VAL A 322 -15.95 -89.73 97.36
CA VAL A 322 -16.79 -88.57 97.68
C VAL A 322 -15.95 -87.32 97.94
N ARG A 323 -14.78 -87.43 98.59
CA ARG A 323 -13.86 -86.27 98.74
C ARG A 323 -13.26 -85.84 97.40
N GLN A 324 -12.80 -86.78 96.59
CA GLN A 324 -12.29 -86.55 95.24
C GLN A 324 -13.33 -85.86 94.36
N LEU A 325 -14.58 -86.34 94.38
CA LEU A 325 -15.73 -85.72 93.70
C LEU A 325 -16.02 -84.31 94.24
N HIS A 326 -15.87 -84.03 95.53
CA HIS A 326 -15.99 -82.67 96.07
C HIS A 326 -14.86 -81.75 95.60
N GLU A 327 -13.62 -82.23 95.55
CA GLU A 327 -12.50 -81.48 94.97
C GLU A 327 -12.68 -81.22 93.48
N ASP A 328 -13.16 -82.21 92.72
CA ASP A 328 -13.42 -82.06 91.29
C ASP A 328 -14.61 -81.13 91.03
N ILE A 329 -15.67 -81.19 91.84
CA ILE A 329 -16.75 -80.18 91.84
C ILE A 329 -16.19 -78.77 92.12
N ALA A 330 -15.20 -78.62 93.00
CA ALA A 330 -14.53 -77.34 93.21
C ALA A 330 -13.70 -76.90 91.99
N LYS A 331 -12.93 -77.80 91.38
CA LYS A 331 -12.18 -77.55 90.12
C LYS A 331 -13.12 -77.13 88.99
N TRP A 332 -14.23 -77.84 88.78
CA TRP A 332 -15.24 -77.50 87.77
C TRP A 332 -15.92 -76.15 88.05
N LYS A 333 -16.21 -75.79 89.32
CA LYS A 333 -16.72 -74.45 89.68
C LYS A 333 -15.70 -73.34 89.38
N HIS A 334 -14.41 -73.57 89.64
CA HIS A 334 -13.37 -72.61 89.28
C HIS A 334 -13.19 -72.48 87.76
N GLN A 335 -13.26 -73.58 87.01
CA GLN A 335 -13.24 -73.53 85.54
C GLN A 335 -14.47 -72.81 84.97
N ALA A 336 -15.68 -73.11 85.46
CA ALA A 336 -16.91 -72.45 85.02
C ALA A 336 -16.88 -70.93 85.28
N THR A 337 -16.37 -70.50 86.44
CA THR A 337 -16.22 -69.06 86.76
C THR A 337 -15.08 -68.38 85.99
N ALA A 338 -14.04 -69.11 85.56
CA ALA A 338 -13.05 -68.61 84.62
C ALA A 338 -13.60 -68.48 83.19
N LEU A 339 -14.37 -69.47 82.72
CA LEU A 339 -15.02 -69.44 81.40
C LEU A 339 -16.04 -68.30 81.29
N GLU A 340 -16.83 -68.03 82.34
CA GLU A 340 -17.77 -66.90 82.35
C GLU A 340 -17.04 -65.55 82.32
N LYS A 341 -15.90 -65.40 83.01
CA LYS A 341 -15.04 -64.21 82.89
C LYS A 341 -14.50 -64.04 81.46
N ASN A 342 -14.00 -65.11 80.84
CA ASN A 342 -13.51 -65.08 79.46
C ASN A 342 -14.64 -64.72 78.48
N LYS A 343 -15.85 -65.24 78.70
CA LYS A 343 -17.06 -64.88 77.93
C LYS A 343 -17.41 -63.39 78.06
N VAL A 344 -17.28 -62.79 79.24
CA VAL A 344 -17.45 -61.34 79.42
C VAL A 344 -16.37 -60.54 78.68
N LEU A 345 -15.10 -60.96 78.74
CA LEU A 345 -14.00 -60.31 78.01
C LEU A 345 -14.21 -60.38 76.49
N LEU A 346 -14.50 -61.56 75.93
CA LEU A 346 -14.78 -61.75 74.51
C LEU A 346 -16.00 -60.94 74.04
N LEU A 347 -17.01 -60.75 74.89
CA LEU A 347 -18.15 -59.89 74.59
C LEU A 347 -17.77 -58.40 74.55
N ALA A 348 -16.85 -57.97 75.41
CA ALA A 348 -16.31 -56.61 75.43
C ALA A 348 -15.40 -56.33 74.21
N GLU A 349 -14.47 -57.24 73.89
CA GLU A 349 -13.64 -57.18 72.68
C GLU A 349 -14.51 -57.11 71.42
N ARG A 350 -15.56 -57.94 71.34
CA ARG A 350 -16.55 -57.89 70.24
C ARG A 350 -17.29 -56.55 70.16
N THR A 351 -17.52 -55.84 71.26
CA THR A 351 -18.08 -54.47 71.20
C THR A 351 -17.05 -53.45 70.73
N THR A 352 -15.79 -53.53 71.18
CA THR A 352 -14.71 -52.66 70.70
C THR A 352 -14.49 -52.83 69.20
N LEU A 353 -14.32 -54.07 68.73
CA LEU A 353 -14.15 -54.38 67.30
C LEU A 353 -15.31 -53.90 66.44
N LYS A 354 -16.56 -53.95 66.94
CA LYS A 354 -17.72 -53.38 66.23
C LYS A 354 -17.63 -51.85 66.10
N GLN A 355 -17.16 -51.17 67.15
CA GLN A 355 -17.00 -49.72 67.13
C GLN A 355 -15.81 -49.29 66.25
N GLU A 356 -14.73 -50.08 66.24
CA GLU A 356 -13.60 -49.90 65.32
C GLU A 356 -14.03 -50.07 63.86
N ILE A 357 -14.77 -51.14 63.53
CA ILE A 357 -15.33 -51.37 62.19
C ILE A 357 -16.22 -50.20 61.75
N ALA A 358 -17.15 -49.74 62.60
CA ALA A 358 -17.99 -48.58 62.28
C ALA A 358 -17.13 -47.33 61.98
N SER A 359 -16.15 -47.03 62.83
CA SER A 359 -15.23 -45.90 62.63
C SER A 359 -14.36 -46.05 61.36
N ALA A 360 -14.12 -47.27 60.90
CA ALA A 360 -13.38 -47.53 59.67
C ALA A 360 -14.29 -47.35 58.44
N ASP A 361 -15.53 -47.81 58.50
CA ASP A 361 -16.54 -47.56 57.46
C ASP A 361 -16.85 -46.07 57.32
N ASP A 362 -16.97 -45.30 58.41
CA ASP A 362 -17.17 -43.85 58.37
C ASP A 362 -16.02 -43.14 57.61
N ARG A 363 -14.77 -43.47 57.97
CA ARG A 363 -13.57 -42.96 57.28
C ARG A 363 -13.50 -43.39 55.81
N LEU A 364 -13.95 -44.60 55.50
CA LEU A 364 -14.00 -45.12 54.12
C LEU A 364 -15.08 -44.39 53.30
N HIS A 365 -16.22 -44.03 53.90
CA HIS A 365 -17.23 -43.18 53.28
C HIS A 365 -16.76 -41.73 53.09
N GLU A 366 -16.02 -41.17 54.05
CA GLU A 366 -15.39 -39.85 53.92
C GLU A 366 -14.41 -39.82 52.74
N VAL A 367 -13.47 -40.76 52.67
CA VAL A 367 -12.50 -40.88 51.57
C VAL A 367 -13.20 -41.10 50.22
N LYS A 368 -14.26 -41.92 50.16
CA LYS A 368 -15.12 -42.02 48.96
C LYS A 368 -15.82 -40.71 48.61
N GLY A 369 -16.14 -39.86 49.58
CA GLY A 369 -16.63 -38.50 49.37
C GLY A 369 -15.57 -37.61 48.74
N GLN A 370 -14.39 -37.54 49.36
CA GLN A 370 -13.23 -36.76 48.89
C GLN A 370 -12.82 -37.16 47.45
N ILE A 371 -12.72 -38.46 47.15
CA ILE A 371 -12.41 -38.98 45.81
C ILE A 371 -13.44 -38.51 44.76
N ARG A 372 -14.74 -38.54 45.08
CA ARG A 372 -15.79 -38.05 44.16
C ARG A 372 -15.73 -36.54 43.95
N GLY A 373 -15.40 -35.77 44.98
CA GLY A 373 -15.17 -34.32 44.86
C GLY A 373 -13.97 -34.00 43.97
N LEU A 374 -12.85 -34.70 44.16
CA LEU A 374 -11.65 -34.56 43.32
C LEU A 374 -11.92 -34.98 41.87
N GLN A 375 -12.60 -36.11 41.64
CA GLN A 375 -12.97 -36.55 40.29
C GLN A 375 -13.85 -35.50 39.58
N SER A 376 -14.90 -35.00 40.23
CA SER A 376 -15.75 -33.93 39.67
C SER A 376 -14.96 -32.66 39.33
N THR A 377 -13.95 -32.33 40.14
CA THR A 377 -13.05 -31.19 39.90
C THR A 377 -12.15 -31.44 38.68
N ILE A 378 -11.60 -32.64 38.53
CA ILE A 378 -10.80 -33.06 37.38
C ILE A 378 -11.65 -33.07 36.10
N ASP A 379 -12.88 -33.56 36.17
CA ASP A 379 -13.81 -33.61 35.03
C ASP A 379 -14.23 -32.20 34.56
N GLU A 380 -14.33 -31.24 35.50
CA GLU A 380 -14.57 -29.81 35.19
C GLU A 380 -13.33 -29.15 34.58
N GLN A 381 -12.14 -29.44 35.11
CA GLN A 381 -10.87 -28.96 34.54
C GLN A 381 -10.63 -29.53 33.14
N ALA A 382 -10.98 -30.80 32.89
CA ALA A 382 -10.89 -31.42 31.57
C ALA A 382 -11.85 -30.77 30.56
N ARG A 383 -13.10 -30.49 30.97
CA ARG A 383 -14.11 -29.82 30.12
C ARG A 383 -13.72 -28.38 29.82
N THR A 384 -13.29 -27.61 30.82
CA THR A 384 -12.83 -26.22 30.62
C THR A 384 -11.56 -26.14 29.77
N LEU A 385 -10.56 -27.00 29.97
CA LEU A 385 -9.40 -27.09 29.07
C LEU A 385 -9.78 -27.44 27.63
N SER A 386 -10.76 -28.32 27.44
CA SER A 386 -11.28 -28.68 26.11
C SER A 386 -11.97 -27.50 25.41
N SER A 387 -12.70 -26.65 26.15
CA SER A 387 -13.30 -25.41 25.61
C SER A 387 -12.23 -24.43 25.14
N HIS A 388 -11.26 -24.09 26.00
CA HIS A 388 -10.16 -23.20 25.65
C HIS A 388 -9.36 -23.72 24.44
N ALA A 389 -9.13 -25.03 24.34
CA ALA A 389 -8.45 -25.63 23.18
C ALA A 389 -9.25 -25.45 21.87
N ALA A 390 -10.57 -25.58 21.91
CA ALA A 390 -11.45 -25.32 20.77
C ALA A 390 -11.51 -23.82 20.40
N GLU A 391 -11.56 -22.94 21.40
CA GLU A 391 -11.57 -21.49 21.24
C GLU A 391 -10.25 -20.97 20.64
N HIS A 392 -9.10 -21.44 21.15
CA HIS A 392 -7.78 -21.13 20.59
C HIS A 392 -7.62 -21.65 19.16
N LYS A 393 -8.14 -22.85 18.84
CA LYS A 393 -8.17 -23.36 17.47
C LYS A 393 -8.99 -22.44 16.56
N ALA A 394 -10.20 -22.07 16.98
CA ALA A 394 -11.07 -21.18 16.22
C ALA A 394 -10.46 -19.77 16.04
N ALA A 395 -9.70 -19.27 17.02
CA ALA A 395 -8.95 -18.03 16.90
C ALA A 395 -7.81 -18.14 15.87
N MET A 396 -7.01 -19.21 15.94
CA MET A 396 -5.93 -19.47 14.97
C MET A 396 -6.47 -19.63 13.53
N ASP A 397 -7.61 -20.30 13.36
CA ASP A 397 -8.21 -20.51 12.04
C ASP A 397 -8.87 -19.21 11.48
N ARG A 398 -9.32 -18.29 12.35
CA ARG A 398 -9.69 -16.92 11.94
C ARG A 398 -8.49 -16.10 11.44
N VAL A 399 -7.39 -16.06 12.20
CA VAL A 399 -6.18 -15.30 11.80
C VAL A 399 -5.60 -15.82 10.49
N LYS A 400 -5.58 -17.14 10.26
CA LYS A 400 -5.18 -17.72 8.95
C LYS A 400 -6.06 -17.22 7.80
N LEU A 401 -7.37 -17.10 8.03
CA LEU A 401 -8.32 -16.63 7.01
C LEU A 401 -8.13 -15.14 6.72
N GLU A 402 -7.83 -14.33 7.74
CA GLU A 402 -7.52 -12.90 7.61
C GLU A 402 -6.23 -12.68 6.82
N TRP A 403 -5.12 -13.33 7.20
CA TRP A 403 -3.87 -13.29 6.41
C TRP A 403 -4.07 -13.81 4.98
N SER A 404 -4.92 -14.80 4.76
CA SER A 404 -5.23 -15.30 3.41
C SER A 404 -5.97 -14.26 2.55
N LYS A 405 -6.80 -13.41 3.17
CA LYS A 405 -7.45 -12.28 2.49
C LYS A 405 -6.45 -11.17 2.20
N GLU A 406 -5.65 -10.75 3.20
CA GLU A 406 -4.62 -9.71 3.03
C GLU A 406 -3.64 -10.08 1.91
N ILE A 407 -3.20 -11.34 1.82
CA ILE A 407 -2.32 -11.82 0.75
C ILE A 407 -3.01 -11.81 -0.63
N ALA A 408 -4.32 -12.06 -0.69
CA ALA A 408 -5.09 -11.98 -1.94
C ALA A 408 -5.31 -10.52 -2.38
N GLU A 409 -5.62 -9.63 -1.44
CA GLU A 409 -5.82 -8.20 -1.66
C GLU A 409 -4.51 -7.52 -2.08
N LEU A 410 -3.40 -7.79 -1.41
CA LEU A 410 -2.07 -7.28 -1.80
C LEU A 410 -1.67 -7.76 -3.21
N LYS A 411 -2.00 -9.00 -3.60
CA LYS A 411 -1.80 -9.49 -4.97
C LYS A 411 -2.67 -8.76 -5.98
N SER A 412 -3.95 -8.52 -5.66
CA SER A 412 -4.88 -7.77 -6.51
C SER A 412 -4.39 -6.32 -6.71
N ASN A 413 -4.01 -5.65 -5.62
CA ASN A 413 -3.52 -4.28 -5.64
C ASN A 413 -2.17 -4.18 -6.38
N HIS A 414 -1.30 -5.19 -6.28
CA HIS A 414 -0.06 -5.24 -7.07
C HIS A 414 -0.32 -5.46 -8.56
N ALA A 415 -1.29 -6.31 -8.94
CA ALA A 415 -1.69 -6.49 -10.34
C ALA A 415 -2.25 -5.18 -10.92
N ILE A 416 -3.19 -4.53 -10.22
CA ILE A 416 -3.76 -3.22 -10.63
C ILE A 416 -2.66 -2.15 -10.77
N ALA A 417 -1.66 -2.14 -9.89
CA ALA A 417 -0.53 -1.22 -9.98
C ALA A 417 0.41 -1.51 -11.16
N LEU A 418 0.60 -2.78 -11.52
CA LEU A 418 1.37 -3.18 -12.71
C LEU A 418 0.62 -2.85 -14.00
N ASP A 419 -0.69 -3.12 -14.06
CA ASP A 419 -1.53 -2.82 -15.21
C ASP A 419 -1.61 -1.29 -15.43
N GLY A 420 -1.81 -0.51 -14.36
CA GLY A 420 -1.80 0.96 -14.44
C GLY A 420 -0.44 1.54 -14.84
N ALA A 421 0.67 0.95 -14.39
CA ALA A 421 2.00 1.32 -14.86
C ALA A 421 2.21 0.98 -16.34
N ALA A 422 1.64 -0.14 -16.82
CA ALA A 422 1.69 -0.55 -18.21
C ALA A 422 0.82 0.33 -19.13
N THR A 423 -0.36 0.78 -18.68
CA THR A 423 -1.18 1.75 -19.44
C THR A 423 -0.49 3.10 -19.54
N SER A 424 0.00 3.66 -18.42
CA SER A 424 0.72 4.94 -18.46
C SER A 424 2.01 4.88 -19.30
N ALA A 425 2.75 3.76 -19.26
CA ALA A 425 3.90 3.57 -20.14
C ALA A 425 3.51 3.46 -21.62
N LYS A 426 2.35 2.88 -21.94
CA LYS A 426 1.82 2.83 -23.30
C LYS A 426 1.32 4.19 -23.78
N GLU A 427 0.60 4.93 -22.95
CA GLU A 427 0.14 6.31 -23.24
C GLU A 427 1.33 7.23 -23.52
N GLU A 428 2.42 7.10 -22.77
CA GLU A 428 3.66 7.83 -23.01
C GLU A 428 4.34 7.44 -24.34
N ILE A 429 4.37 6.15 -24.68
CA ILE A 429 4.87 5.68 -25.98
C ILE A 429 4.01 6.21 -27.14
N ASP A 430 2.68 6.18 -27.00
CA ASP A 430 1.75 6.66 -28.02
C ASP A 430 1.86 8.20 -28.18
N ARG A 431 2.06 8.95 -27.08
CA ARG A 431 2.35 10.39 -27.08
C ARG A 431 3.65 10.73 -27.80
N LEU A 432 4.75 10.04 -27.46
CA LEU A 432 6.05 10.22 -28.13
C LEU A 432 5.98 9.81 -29.61
N GLY A 433 5.15 8.83 -29.96
CA GLY A 433 4.84 8.48 -31.35
C GLY A 433 4.18 9.62 -32.13
N LEU A 434 3.19 10.30 -31.53
CA LEU A 434 2.56 11.47 -32.11
C LEU A 434 3.53 12.66 -32.25
N GLU A 435 4.35 12.92 -31.23
CA GLU A 435 5.39 13.97 -31.28
C GLU A 435 6.42 13.70 -32.41
N LEU A 436 6.87 12.45 -32.55
CA LEU A 436 7.75 12.04 -33.64
C LEU A 436 7.10 12.19 -35.02
N GLN A 437 5.80 11.89 -35.15
CA GLN A 437 5.08 12.07 -36.42
C GLN A 437 4.90 13.55 -36.75
N GLN A 438 4.55 14.39 -35.77
CA GLN A 438 4.48 15.85 -35.97
C GLN A 438 5.84 16.41 -36.40
N LEU A 439 6.95 15.99 -35.78
CA LEU A 439 8.30 16.37 -36.19
C LEU A 439 8.64 15.89 -37.60
N HIS A 440 8.20 14.69 -38.00
CA HIS A 440 8.37 14.18 -39.36
C HIS A 440 7.67 15.06 -40.39
N ASP A 441 6.41 15.44 -40.14
CA ASP A 441 5.67 16.32 -41.04
C ASP A 441 6.23 17.75 -41.05
N HIS A 442 6.72 18.29 -39.93
CA HIS A 442 7.49 19.55 -39.92
C HIS A 442 8.74 19.45 -40.82
N VAL A 443 9.52 18.37 -40.72
CA VAL A 443 10.67 18.13 -41.61
C VAL A 443 10.25 18.01 -43.08
N ARG A 444 9.08 17.42 -43.36
CA ARG A 444 8.50 17.33 -44.71
C ARG A 444 8.08 18.70 -45.25
N HIS A 445 7.44 19.54 -44.43
CA HIS A 445 7.09 20.92 -44.78
C HIS A 445 8.33 21.78 -45.02
N ILE A 446 9.38 21.65 -44.19
CA ILE A 446 10.67 22.33 -44.38
C ILE A 446 11.29 21.91 -45.71
N LYS A 447 11.37 20.60 -46.03
CA LYS A 447 11.88 20.11 -47.32
C LYS A 447 11.10 20.69 -48.52
N LEU A 448 9.77 20.79 -48.42
CA LEU A 448 8.94 21.40 -49.46
C LEU A 448 9.21 22.91 -49.59
N ALA A 449 9.33 23.62 -48.47
CA ALA A 449 9.65 25.04 -48.46
C ALA A 449 11.04 25.33 -49.06
N THR A 450 12.05 24.51 -48.73
CA THR A 450 13.38 24.56 -49.35
C THR A 450 13.30 24.35 -50.86
N SER A 451 12.58 23.33 -51.34
CA SER A 451 12.44 23.09 -52.79
C SER A 451 11.69 24.21 -53.53
N ILE A 452 10.76 24.89 -52.86
CA ILE A 452 10.11 26.11 -53.39
C ILE A 452 11.09 27.29 -53.42
N ALA A 453 11.96 27.43 -52.41
CA ALA A 453 13.00 28.46 -52.37
C ALA A 453 14.09 28.23 -53.44
N GLU A 454 14.53 26.98 -53.65
CA GLU A 454 15.44 26.56 -54.72
C GLU A 454 14.89 26.94 -56.10
N LYS A 455 13.63 26.58 -56.41
CA LYS A 455 12.98 26.95 -57.67
C LYS A 455 12.88 28.47 -57.85
N LYS A 456 12.54 29.21 -56.80
CA LYS A 456 12.53 30.69 -56.83
C LYS A 456 13.93 31.27 -57.06
N ALA A 457 14.98 30.65 -56.53
CA ALA A 457 16.36 31.05 -56.81
C ALA A 457 16.71 30.79 -58.28
N ASP A 458 16.42 29.62 -58.83
CA ASP A 458 16.61 29.31 -60.26
C ASP A 458 15.85 30.27 -61.19
N ASP A 459 14.60 30.61 -60.84
CA ASP A 459 13.78 31.55 -61.60
C ASP A 459 14.35 32.98 -61.54
N CYS A 460 14.84 33.43 -60.37
CA CYS A 460 15.54 34.71 -60.23
C CYS A 460 16.85 34.73 -61.01
N ASP A 461 17.60 33.62 -61.02
CA ASP A 461 18.88 33.50 -61.70
C ASP A 461 18.72 33.42 -63.22
N ARG A 462 17.60 32.87 -63.71
CA ARG A 462 17.15 32.98 -65.11
C ARG A 462 16.74 34.42 -65.46
N ALA A 463 15.91 35.07 -64.65
CA ALA A 463 15.53 36.46 -64.86
C ALA A 463 16.74 37.43 -64.85
N LEU A 464 17.77 37.14 -64.04
CA LEU A 464 19.03 37.88 -64.00
C LEU A 464 19.88 37.66 -65.27
N LYS A 465 19.89 36.44 -65.83
CA LYS A 465 20.52 36.15 -67.13
C LYS A 465 19.81 36.90 -68.26
N ASP A 466 18.48 36.87 -68.30
CA ASP A 466 17.66 37.59 -69.28
C ASP A 466 17.80 39.11 -69.17
N ALA A 467 17.97 39.64 -67.95
CA ALA A 467 18.25 41.06 -67.72
C ALA A 467 19.65 41.46 -68.20
N LYS A 468 20.68 40.63 -67.92
CA LYS A 468 22.06 40.83 -68.44
C LYS A 468 22.11 40.77 -69.96
N GLN A 469 21.40 39.83 -70.59
CA GLN A 469 21.36 39.70 -72.04
C GLN A 469 20.66 40.89 -72.71
N ARG A 470 19.51 41.35 -72.18
CA ARG A 470 18.86 42.58 -72.65
C ARG A 470 19.75 43.82 -72.49
N ALA A 471 20.47 43.93 -71.37
CA ALA A 471 21.42 45.02 -71.16
C ALA A 471 22.60 44.99 -72.16
N ALA A 472 23.07 43.79 -72.56
CA ALA A 472 24.06 43.64 -73.62
C ALA A 472 23.53 44.09 -74.98
N SER A 473 22.33 43.65 -75.38
CA SER A 473 21.70 44.09 -76.63
C SER A 473 21.46 45.60 -76.69
N TYR A 474 21.02 46.23 -75.59
CA TYR A 474 20.90 47.70 -75.54
C TYR A 474 22.27 48.41 -75.68
N MET A 475 23.36 47.81 -75.20
CA MET A 475 24.72 48.36 -75.40
C MET A 475 25.20 48.23 -76.85
N GLU A 476 24.82 47.14 -77.55
CA GLU A 476 25.08 46.95 -78.99
C GLU A 476 24.27 47.95 -79.84
N GLU A 477 22.98 48.12 -79.54
CA GLU A 477 22.13 49.15 -80.16
C GLU A 477 22.66 50.57 -79.93
N LEU A 478 23.14 50.87 -78.72
CA LEU A 478 23.76 52.16 -78.38
C LEU A 478 25.07 52.40 -79.14
N GLN A 479 25.88 51.36 -79.38
CA GLN A 479 27.06 51.47 -80.24
C GLN A 479 26.67 51.68 -81.72
N SER A 480 25.72 50.91 -82.23
CA SER A 480 25.23 51.01 -83.60
C SER A 480 24.66 52.40 -83.92
N THR A 481 23.77 52.92 -83.06
CA THR A 481 23.21 54.27 -83.18
C THR A 481 24.27 55.37 -83.05
N LYS A 482 25.28 55.21 -82.18
CA LYS A 482 26.42 56.13 -82.09
C LYS A 482 27.25 56.18 -83.37
N MET A 483 27.50 55.04 -84.02
CA MET A 483 28.18 54.98 -85.32
C MET A 483 27.33 55.61 -86.43
N GLY A 484 26.02 55.35 -86.46
CA GLY A 484 25.09 56.01 -87.38
C GLY A 484 25.08 57.53 -87.22
N HIS A 485 25.06 58.04 -85.99
CA HIS A 485 25.15 59.47 -85.71
C HIS A 485 26.47 60.09 -86.20
N GLN A 486 27.61 59.42 -86.01
CA GLN A 486 28.89 59.88 -86.56
C GLN A 486 28.87 59.96 -88.10
N HIS A 487 28.26 58.99 -88.77
CA HIS A 487 28.13 59.02 -90.23
C HIS A 487 27.26 60.19 -90.70
N VAL A 488 26.08 60.40 -90.09
CA VAL A 488 25.21 61.56 -90.38
C VAL A 488 25.95 62.88 -90.19
N LYS A 489 26.70 63.03 -89.08
CA LYS A 489 27.50 64.23 -88.80
C LYS A 489 28.57 64.48 -89.87
N SER A 490 29.23 63.44 -90.36
CA SER A 490 30.24 63.56 -91.43
C SER A 490 29.64 64.05 -92.76
N SER A 491 28.43 63.58 -93.11
CA SER A 491 27.70 64.02 -94.30
C SER A 491 27.23 65.48 -94.19
N LEU A 492 26.79 65.91 -93.01
CA LEU A 492 26.36 67.28 -92.76
C LEU A 492 27.53 68.26 -92.96
N SER A 493 28.70 67.96 -92.41
CA SER A 493 29.94 68.73 -92.61
C SER A 493 30.58 68.61 -94.02
N ALA A 494 29.96 67.86 -94.94
CA ALA A 494 30.27 67.90 -96.37
C ALA A 494 29.35 68.86 -97.14
N LEU A 495 28.07 68.96 -96.74
CA LEU A 495 27.12 69.93 -97.30
C LEU A 495 27.49 71.37 -96.91
N GLU A 496 27.91 71.59 -95.65
CA GLU A 496 28.40 72.88 -95.12
C GLU A 496 29.64 73.45 -95.84
N ARG A 497 30.34 72.66 -96.66
CA ARG A 497 31.46 73.15 -97.49
C ARG A 497 30.96 73.60 -98.85
N LYS A 498 30.25 72.73 -99.58
CA LYS A 498 29.64 73.04 -100.89
C LYS A 498 28.81 74.33 -100.88
N LEU A 499 28.11 74.61 -99.77
CA LEU A 499 27.29 75.82 -99.65
C LEU A 499 28.15 77.09 -99.62
N ARG A 500 29.30 77.09 -98.93
CA ARG A 500 30.26 78.19 -98.91
C ARG A 500 31.01 78.36 -100.23
N ASP A 501 31.31 77.26 -100.92
CA ASP A 501 31.97 77.30 -102.23
C ASP A 501 31.08 78.06 -103.25
N LEU A 502 29.78 77.75 -103.28
CA LEU A 502 28.78 78.43 -104.12
C LEU A 502 28.56 79.91 -103.74
N GLU A 503 28.63 80.26 -102.47
CA GLU A 503 28.59 81.67 -102.02
C GLU A 503 29.82 82.46 -102.49
N GLY A 504 30.98 81.80 -102.60
CA GLY A 504 32.20 82.37 -103.19
C GLY A 504 32.05 82.66 -104.68
N GLU A 505 31.62 81.67 -105.46
CA GLU A 505 31.42 81.79 -106.92
C GLU A 505 30.45 82.93 -107.27
N LYS A 506 29.33 83.06 -106.52
CA LYS A 506 28.36 84.14 -106.68
C LYS A 506 29.04 85.52 -106.66
N ASN A 507 29.91 85.77 -105.68
CA ASN A 507 30.45 87.11 -105.45
C ASN A 507 31.48 87.55 -106.52
N ILE A 508 32.17 86.61 -107.15
CA ILE A 508 33.15 86.90 -108.22
C ILE A 508 32.44 87.45 -109.46
N ALA A 509 31.37 86.78 -109.92
CA ALA A 509 30.61 87.18 -111.11
C ALA A 509 30.00 88.60 -111.02
N LEU A 510 29.78 89.10 -109.79
CA LEU A 510 29.24 90.44 -109.55
C LEU A 510 30.29 91.54 -109.70
N GLN A 511 31.55 91.27 -109.34
CA GLN A 511 32.66 92.20 -109.57
C GLN A 511 32.97 92.34 -111.08
N GLU A 512 32.87 91.25 -111.84
CA GLU A 512 33.09 91.26 -113.30
C GLU A 512 32.06 92.13 -114.03
N ARG A 513 30.77 92.04 -113.64
CA ARG A 513 29.69 92.91 -114.14
C ARG A 513 30.03 94.39 -113.99
N ASP A 514 30.40 94.81 -112.79
CA ASP A 514 30.59 96.23 -112.47
C ASP A 514 31.86 96.81 -113.11
N GLY A 515 32.91 95.98 -113.26
CA GLY A 515 34.11 96.34 -114.01
C GLY A 515 33.85 96.60 -115.50
N LEU A 516 33.00 95.78 -116.14
CA LEU A 516 32.63 95.96 -117.55
C LEU A 516 31.79 97.22 -117.78
N GLN A 517 30.87 97.55 -116.85
CA GLN A 517 29.98 98.70 -117.01
C GLN A 517 30.75 100.04 -116.95
N GLN A 518 31.70 100.20 -116.02
CA GLN A 518 32.56 101.40 -115.94
C GLN A 518 33.46 101.59 -117.17
N ALA A 519 33.85 100.51 -117.86
CA ALA A 519 34.69 100.60 -119.05
C ALA A 519 33.96 101.18 -120.27
N LEU A 520 32.63 101.07 -120.30
CA LEU A 520 31.78 101.49 -121.41
C LEU A 520 31.53 103.01 -121.37
N GLU A 521 31.18 103.56 -120.21
CA GLU A 521 30.96 105.00 -119.99
C GLU A 521 32.21 105.84 -120.37
N ARG A 522 33.41 105.37 -119.98
CA ARG A 522 34.68 106.05 -120.27
C ARG A 522 34.98 106.17 -121.77
N LYS A 523 34.47 105.26 -122.61
CA LYS A 523 34.63 105.34 -124.07
C LYS A 523 33.68 106.35 -124.71
N GLN A 524 32.46 106.49 -124.19
CA GLN A 524 31.48 107.43 -124.72
C GLN A 524 31.96 108.88 -124.57
N ILE A 525 32.37 109.26 -123.35
CA ILE A 525 32.85 110.62 -123.02
C ILE A 525 34.06 111.04 -123.86
N ALA A 526 34.91 110.09 -124.28
CA ALA A 526 36.08 110.36 -125.10
C ALA A 526 35.75 110.68 -126.57
N LEU A 527 34.64 110.17 -127.10
CA LEU A 527 34.22 110.42 -128.48
C LEU A 527 33.63 111.83 -128.64
N ASP A 528 32.71 112.21 -127.76
CA ASP A 528 32.01 113.50 -127.82
C ASP A 528 33.00 114.68 -127.74
N LYS A 529 34.06 114.54 -126.93
CA LYS A 529 35.10 115.56 -126.74
C LYS A 529 35.95 115.83 -127.99
N ASN A 530 36.16 114.81 -128.84
CA ASN A 530 36.95 114.94 -130.07
C ASN A 530 36.14 115.51 -131.25
N ALA A 531 34.81 115.35 -131.24
CA ALA A 531 33.94 115.97 -132.23
C ALA A 531 33.90 117.51 -132.08
N ALA A 532 33.90 117.99 -130.83
CA ALA A 532 33.80 119.42 -130.52
C ALA A 532 35.03 120.24 -130.97
N THR A 533 36.25 119.71 -130.85
CA THR A 533 37.47 120.42 -131.25
C THR A 533 37.58 120.59 -132.77
N SER A 534 37.25 119.55 -133.54
CA SER A 534 37.38 119.58 -135.01
C SER A 534 36.46 120.61 -135.69
N LEU A 535 35.32 120.96 -135.09
CA LEU A 535 34.44 122.02 -135.57
C LEU A 535 35.06 123.42 -135.39
N HIS A 536 35.74 123.67 -134.26
CA HIS A 536 36.29 125.00 -133.92
C HIS A 536 37.42 125.45 -134.87
N GLU A 537 38.22 124.50 -135.38
CA GLU A 537 39.29 124.73 -136.36
C GLU A 537 38.76 125.07 -137.76
N LYS A 538 37.56 124.58 -138.11
CA LYS A 538 36.88 124.92 -139.37
C LYS A 538 36.37 126.37 -139.34
N GLU A 539 35.72 126.75 -138.24
CA GLU A 539 35.13 128.09 -138.05
C GLU A 539 36.18 129.21 -138.18
N THR A 540 37.33 129.04 -137.52
CA THR A 540 38.44 130.02 -137.53
C THR A 540 39.15 130.13 -138.88
N SER A 541 39.05 129.12 -139.75
CA SER A 541 39.57 129.17 -141.12
C SER A 541 38.68 130.01 -142.05
N ILE A 542 37.36 129.99 -141.84
CA ILE A 542 36.38 130.73 -142.65
C ILE A 542 36.49 132.25 -142.40
N GLN A 543 36.68 132.66 -141.15
CA GLN A 543 36.72 134.08 -140.78
C GLN A 543 37.92 134.83 -141.38
N ARG A 544 39.09 134.18 -141.53
CA ARG A 544 40.25 134.80 -142.21
C ARG A 544 39.97 135.11 -143.69
N LEU A 545 39.41 134.15 -144.41
CA LEU A 545 39.12 134.28 -145.84
C LEU A 545 38.10 135.40 -146.16
N GLN A 546 37.27 135.79 -145.19
CA GLN A 546 36.34 136.92 -145.34
C GLN A 546 37.01 138.29 -145.17
N ALA A 547 38.15 138.39 -144.49
CA ALA A 547 38.83 139.67 -144.25
C ALA A 547 39.54 140.17 -145.53
N ASP A 548 40.37 139.32 -146.14
CA ASP A 548 41.19 139.68 -147.31
C ASP A 548 40.32 140.12 -148.49
N ILE A 549 39.18 139.46 -148.70
CA ILE A 549 38.20 139.79 -149.75
C ILE A 549 37.65 141.23 -149.61
N GLN A 550 37.57 141.79 -148.40
CA GLN A 550 37.15 143.18 -148.21
C GLN A 550 38.26 144.19 -148.53
N GLN A 551 39.53 143.82 -148.36
CA GLN A 551 40.66 144.69 -148.67
C GLN A 551 40.84 144.87 -150.18
N TYR A 552 40.74 143.80 -150.96
CA TYR A 552 40.86 143.86 -152.42
C TYR A 552 39.73 144.64 -153.12
N LYS A 553 38.54 144.78 -152.52
CA LYS A 553 37.44 145.52 -153.14
C LYS A 553 37.70 147.03 -153.26
N ARG A 554 38.34 147.66 -152.26
CA ARG A 554 38.43 149.13 -152.18
C ARG A 554 39.39 149.76 -153.17
N THR A 555 40.36 149.01 -153.70
CA THR A 555 41.32 149.49 -154.71
C THR A 555 40.85 149.28 -156.14
N VAL A 556 39.98 148.30 -156.41
CA VAL A 556 39.42 148.06 -157.76
C VAL A 556 38.36 149.11 -158.13
N GLU A 557 37.54 149.53 -157.16
CA GLU A 557 36.44 150.51 -157.34
C GLU A 557 36.91 151.94 -157.74
N GLN A 558 38.21 152.20 -157.88
CA GLN A 558 38.75 153.51 -158.30
C GLN A 558 39.45 153.54 -159.67
N LEU A 559 39.74 152.39 -160.32
CA LEU A 559 40.48 152.38 -161.59
C LEU A 559 39.88 151.53 -162.71
N GLU A 560 39.08 150.49 -162.42
CA GLU A 560 38.44 149.68 -163.47
C GLU A 560 37.02 150.16 -163.79
N ALA A 561 36.93 151.41 -164.25
CA ALA A 561 35.87 151.88 -165.14
C ALA A 561 36.05 151.33 -166.58
N ALA A 562 36.65 150.14 -166.73
CA ALA A 562 37.07 149.55 -167.99
C ALA A 562 37.10 148.00 -167.92
N LEU A 563 36.03 147.37 -168.44
CA LEU A 563 35.91 146.03 -169.07
C LEU A 563 36.53 144.76 -168.42
N GLN A 564 36.00 143.52 -168.60
CA GLN A 564 34.68 142.97 -168.98
C GLN A 564 34.76 141.40 -169.04
N ASP A 565 33.68 140.66 -168.69
CA ASP A 565 33.37 139.23 -169.01
C ASP A 565 34.31 138.09 -168.48
N ALA A 566 33.94 136.77 -168.38
CA ALA A 566 32.65 136.08 -168.15
C ALA A 566 32.76 134.52 -167.96
N ARG A 567 31.89 133.91 -167.10
CA ARG A 567 31.21 132.56 -167.22
C ARG A 567 32.05 131.22 -167.23
N SER A 568 31.56 129.97 -167.00
CA SER A 568 30.38 129.30 -166.32
C SER A 568 30.41 127.73 -166.46
N ALA A 569 29.82 126.87 -165.57
CA ALA A 569 29.27 125.47 -165.85
C ALA A 569 28.76 124.60 -164.61
N PRO A 570 27.97 123.47 -164.75
CA PRO A 570 27.15 122.79 -163.66
C PRO A 570 26.98 121.20 -163.59
N ARG A 571 26.28 120.58 -162.55
CA ARG A 571 25.40 119.29 -162.52
C ARG A 571 25.19 118.51 -161.14
N HIS A 572 24.15 117.63 -160.96
CA HIS A 572 23.68 116.94 -159.67
C HIS A 572 22.51 115.85 -159.76
N ALA A 573 22.38 114.78 -158.87
CA ALA A 573 21.16 113.87 -158.62
C ALA A 573 21.21 112.58 -157.64
N LYS A 574 20.12 112.28 -156.85
CA LYS A 574 19.39 111.00 -156.33
C LYS A 574 19.88 109.81 -155.35
N SER A 575 19.03 109.42 -154.33
CA SER A 575 18.78 108.10 -153.53
C SER A 575 19.53 107.65 -152.17
N SER A 576 18.91 106.94 -151.14
CA SER A 576 19.43 106.38 -149.76
C SER A 576 18.32 105.61 -148.87
N PRO A 577 18.32 105.15 -147.54
CA PRO A 577 19.24 104.79 -146.34
C PRO A 577 18.89 103.49 -145.41
N LYS A 578 19.40 103.26 -144.12
CA LYS A 578 19.11 102.13 -143.06
C LYS A 578 19.82 102.32 -141.63
N VAL A 579 19.88 101.54 -140.46
CA VAL A 579 19.15 100.53 -139.51
C VAL A 579 20.20 99.73 -138.56
N ASP A 580 20.16 99.07 -137.33
CA ASP A 580 19.41 98.77 -135.99
C ASP A 580 20.33 97.87 -135.00
N LYS A 581 20.15 97.29 -133.72
CA LYS A 581 19.42 97.33 -132.36
C LYS A 581 19.91 96.17 -131.31
N SER A 582 19.88 96.23 -129.91
CA SER A 582 20.08 95.07 -128.87
C SER A 582 20.07 95.34 -127.27
N PRO A 583 19.74 94.40 -126.28
CA PRO A 583 19.81 94.61 -124.74
C PRO A 583 19.91 93.45 -123.60
N SER A 584 20.24 93.73 -122.25
CA SER A 584 19.67 93.19 -120.88
C SER A 584 20.52 93.24 -119.47
N ASN A 585 19.93 93.09 -118.20
CA ASN A 585 20.41 93.35 -116.73
C ASN A 585 19.70 92.54 -115.50
N GLN A 586 19.80 92.52 -114.08
CA GLN A 586 20.56 93.04 -112.82
C GLN A 586 20.45 92.19 -111.41
N GLU A 587 20.46 92.70 -110.09
CA GLU A 587 20.89 91.96 -108.77
C GLU A 587 20.36 92.23 -107.22
N SER A 588 21.09 92.03 -106.02
CA SER A 588 20.63 91.63 -104.57
C SER A 588 21.28 92.16 -103.15
N SER A 589 20.83 91.76 -101.87
CA SER A 589 21.35 92.07 -100.42
C SER A 589 20.67 91.26 -99.18
N GLY A 590 20.82 91.24 -97.78
CA GLY A 590 21.58 91.81 -96.54
C GLY A 590 21.08 91.35 -95.04
N ASN A 591 21.74 91.53 -93.80
CA ASN A 591 21.32 91.05 -92.37
C ASN A 591 22.05 91.57 -90.97
N VAL A 592 21.63 91.31 -89.65
CA VAL A 592 22.25 91.77 -88.28
C VAL A 592 22.00 91.08 -86.83
N GLN A 593 23.04 90.99 -85.93
CA GLN A 593 23.17 90.97 -84.39
C GLN A 593 22.73 89.83 -83.36
N ARG A 594 22.96 90.04 -82.01
CA ARG A 594 23.06 89.07 -80.82
C ARG A 594 22.89 89.74 -79.40
N LEU A 595 22.52 89.02 -78.28
CA LEU A 595 22.48 89.58 -76.86
C LEU A 595 22.47 88.63 -75.59
N THR A 596 22.38 87.28 -75.68
CA THR A 596 21.83 86.44 -74.55
C THR A 596 22.83 85.78 -73.56
N GLU A 597 24.10 86.15 -73.53
CA GLU A 597 25.14 85.41 -72.76
C GLU A 597 25.05 85.51 -71.21
N LEU A 598 24.15 86.35 -70.69
CA LEU A 598 24.02 86.65 -69.26
C LEU A 598 23.25 85.58 -68.44
N LEU A 599 22.65 84.58 -69.09
CA LEU A 599 21.82 83.56 -68.42
C LEU A 599 22.61 82.38 -67.81
N SER A 600 23.69 81.93 -68.47
CA SER A 600 24.37 80.66 -68.13
C SER A 600 25.03 80.63 -66.74
N GLN A 601 25.30 81.78 -66.13
CA GLN A 601 26.15 81.86 -64.94
C GLN A 601 25.39 81.54 -63.63
N LYS A 602 24.05 81.46 -63.65
CA LYS A 602 23.24 81.12 -62.47
C LYS A 602 22.91 79.63 -62.34
N ASP A 603 22.97 78.86 -63.43
CA ASP A 603 22.74 77.41 -63.40
C ASP A 603 23.80 76.65 -62.57
N GLN A 604 25.04 77.16 -62.52
CA GLN A 604 26.15 76.55 -61.78
C GLN A 604 25.96 76.60 -60.25
N GLU A 605 25.24 77.61 -59.74
CA GLU A 605 24.99 77.79 -58.30
C GLU A 605 23.93 76.80 -57.78
N ILE A 606 22.97 76.43 -58.65
CA ILE A 606 21.92 75.44 -58.36
C ILE A 606 22.51 74.02 -58.25
N ALA A 607 23.43 73.66 -59.14
CA ALA A 607 24.06 72.33 -59.16
C ALA A 607 24.81 72.00 -57.85
N LEU A 608 25.45 72.99 -57.23
CA LEU A 608 26.29 72.82 -56.04
C LEU A 608 25.45 72.61 -54.75
N LEU A 609 24.28 73.26 -54.67
CA LEU A 609 23.31 73.02 -53.60
C LEU A 609 22.66 71.62 -53.71
N GLN A 610 22.30 71.18 -54.93
CA GLN A 610 21.77 69.84 -55.16
C GLN A 610 22.75 68.74 -54.71
N GLN A 611 24.05 68.90 -54.98
CA GLN A 611 25.08 67.94 -54.60
C GLN A 611 25.25 67.82 -53.08
N THR A 612 25.07 68.92 -52.35
CA THR A 612 25.19 68.95 -50.88
C THR A 612 24.01 68.25 -50.20
N VAL A 613 22.78 68.51 -50.65
CA VAL A 613 21.57 67.85 -50.11
C VAL A 613 21.60 66.34 -50.38
N HIS A 614 22.08 65.91 -51.55
CA HIS A 614 22.19 64.48 -51.86
C HIS A 614 23.18 63.75 -50.94
N ARG A 615 24.30 64.39 -50.55
CA ARG A 615 25.26 63.82 -49.60
C ARG A 615 24.64 63.61 -48.20
N GLU A 616 24.04 64.63 -47.59
CA GLU A 616 23.45 64.49 -46.24
C GLU A 616 22.33 63.45 -46.21
N CYS A 617 21.55 63.33 -47.29
CA CYS A 617 20.50 62.32 -47.42
C CYS A 617 21.08 60.89 -47.38
N MET A 618 22.17 60.65 -48.11
CA MET A 618 22.85 59.35 -48.13
C MET A 618 23.55 59.04 -46.79
N GLU A 619 24.19 60.03 -46.16
CA GLU A 619 24.89 59.84 -44.88
C GLU A 619 23.92 59.57 -43.72
N ARG A 620 22.78 60.28 -43.63
CA ARG A 620 21.71 59.97 -42.65
C ARG A 620 21.07 58.60 -42.89
N THR A 621 20.82 58.23 -44.15
CA THR A 621 20.25 56.91 -44.48
C THR A 621 21.22 55.78 -44.09
N SER A 622 22.52 55.93 -44.40
CA SER A 622 23.55 54.95 -44.00
C SER A 622 23.71 54.81 -42.48
N MET A 623 23.53 55.90 -41.73
CA MET A 623 23.56 55.88 -40.26
C MET A 623 22.36 55.13 -39.67
N LEU A 624 21.15 55.36 -40.20
CA LEU A 624 19.94 54.63 -39.78
C LEU A 624 20.01 53.14 -40.15
N GLU A 625 20.56 52.80 -41.32
CA GLU A 625 20.80 51.40 -41.73
C GLU A 625 21.77 50.68 -40.79
N LYS A 626 22.84 51.38 -40.34
CA LYS A 626 23.78 50.88 -39.33
C LYS A 626 23.14 50.69 -37.95
N MET A 627 22.24 51.58 -37.54
CA MET A 627 21.53 51.42 -36.25
C MET A 627 20.50 50.28 -36.27
N ARG A 628 19.86 50.02 -37.42
CA ARG A 628 18.99 48.85 -37.62
C ARG A 628 19.77 47.54 -37.61
N SER A 629 20.87 47.48 -38.38
CA SER A 629 21.73 46.28 -38.45
C SER A 629 22.54 46.01 -37.16
N ALA A 630 22.76 47.02 -36.30
CA ALA A 630 23.33 46.84 -34.96
C ALA A 630 22.32 46.31 -33.92
N LYS A 631 21.01 46.24 -34.23
CA LYS A 631 19.97 45.65 -33.36
C LYS A 631 19.78 46.35 -32.00
N ILE A 632 19.91 47.68 -31.96
CA ILE A 632 19.87 48.50 -30.73
C ILE A 632 18.49 49.12 -30.44
N LEU A 633 17.55 49.12 -31.40
CA LEU A 633 16.20 49.69 -31.23
C LEU A 633 15.07 48.73 -31.69
N PRO A 634 14.12 48.39 -30.80
CA PRO A 634 12.77 47.88 -31.13
C PRO A 634 11.88 49.00 -31.77
N ASP A 635 10.62 48.80 -32.20
CA ASP A 635 9.69 47.68 -31.96
C ASP A 635 8.44 47.66 -32.89
N ASN A 636 7.61 46.62 -32.71
CA ASN A 636 6.12 46.58 -32.80
C ASN A 636 5.30 47.09 -34.00
N SER A 637 4.50 46.18 -34.58
CA SER A 637 3.03 46.11 -34.38
C SER A 637 2.51 44.74 -34.89
N ALA A 638 1.86 43.84 -34.13
CA ALA A 638 0.90 43.87 -33.01
C ALA A 638 -0.58 43.96 -33.45
N SER A 639 -1.56 43.42 -32.70
CA SER A 639 -1.54 42.74 -31.38
C SER A 639 -2.48 41.50 -31.39
N THR A 640 -2.54 40.62 -30.37
CA THR A 640 -1.85 40.63 -29.07
C THR A 640 -0.96 39.39 -28.89
N SER A 641 -1.40 38.16 -28.60
CA SER A 641 -2.71 37.63 -28.11
C SER A 641 -2.56 36.14 -27.75
N ASP A 642 -3.05 35.62 -26.62
CA ASP A 642 -3.58 36.31 -25.43
C ASP A 642 -3.47 35.42 -24.16
N ALA A 643 -4.13 35.80 -23.04
CA ALA A 643 -3.76 35.38 -21.67
C ALA A 643 -4.91 34.73 -20.85
N PRO A 644 -4.79 34.42 -19.52
CA PRO A 644 -3.61 34.33 -18.63
C PRO A 644 -3.60 33.14 -17.61
N SER A 645 -2.42 32.72 -17.10
CA SER A 645 -2.19 32.41 -15.65
C SER A 645 -0.73 32.01 -15.32
N TYR A 646 -0.21 32.52 -14.19
CA TYR A 646 0.99 32.10 -13.41
C TYR A 646 0.57 31.14 -12.25
N PRO A 647 1.45 30.58 -11.39
CA PRO A 647 2.94 30.54 -11.34
C PRO A 647 3.44 29.08 -11.64
N GLU A 648 4.47 28.38 -11.09
CA GLU A 648 5.49 28.47 -10.00
C GLU A 648 6.81 27.78 -10.53
N ASP A 649 8.07 27.99 -10.12
CA ASP A 649 8.78 28.48 -8.90
C ASP A 649 8.94 27.41 -7.77
N ASP A 650 10.10 27.10 -7.13
CA ASP A 650 11.53 27.41 -7.34
C ASP A 650 12.44 26.34 -6.62
N ASP A 651 13.76 26.36 -6.90
CA ASP A 651 14.94 26.01 -6.06
C ASP A 651 15.29 24.55 -5.60
N THR A 652 16.60 24.38 -5.33
CA THR A 652 17.29 23.41 -4.45
C THR A 652 17.28 21.89 -4.70
N THR A 653 18.40 21.42 -5.27
CA THR A 653 19.31 20.35 -4.76
C THR A 653 18.82 18.98 -4.24
N SER A 654 19.74 18.00 -4.39
CA SER A 654 19.85 16.70 -3.69
C SER A 654 19.21 15.45 -4.30
N VAL A 655 20.08 14.66 -4.92
CA VAL A 655 20.16 13.18 -4.86
C VAL A 655 19.89 12.71 -3.41
N PRO A 656 19.12 11.60 -3.11
CA PRO A 656 19.08 10.34 -3.88
C PRO A 656 17.72 9.56 -3.92
N THR A 657 17.80 8.34 -4.47
CA THR A 657 17.16 7.08 -4.00
C THR A 657 15.69 6.76 -4.29
N THR A 658 15.56 5.59 -4.92
CA THR A 658 14.58 4.52 -4.65
C THR A 658 14.06 4.42 -3.22
N GLY A 659 12.82 3.96 -3.07
CA GLY A 659 12.45 3.08 -1.96
C GLY A 659 12.08 3.78 -0.65
N LEU A 660 10.82 4.19 -0.56
CA LEU A 660 10.11 4.21 0.72
C LEU A 660 10.16 2.82 1.39
N ALA A 661 10.00 2.82 2.73
CA ALA A 661 9.75 1.66 3.59
C ALA A 661 10.92 0.65 3.76
N SER A 662 11.18 0.12 4.97
CA SER A 662 10.68 0.50 6.30
C SER A 662 11.53 -0.12 7.41
N PHE A 663 11.69 0.62 8.52
CA PHE A 663 11.96 0.13 9.88
C PHE A 663 13.35 -0.56 10.09
N TYR A 664 14.01 -0.43 11.24
CA TYR A 664 13.72 -1.10 12.53
C TYR A 664 13.44 -2.62 12.37
N GLU A 665 13.96 -3.52 13.20
CA GLU A 665 14.55 -3.35 14.52
C GLU A 665 15.84 -4.18 14.69
N LYS A 666 16.76 -3.58 15.44
CA LYS A 666 18.09 -4.00 15.85
C LYS A 666 18.18 -5.47 16.33
N LEU A 667 19.37 -6.07 16.15
CA LEU A 667 20.20 -6.75 17.18
C LEU A 667 19.50 -7.73 18.17
N ARG A 668 20.06 -8.91 18.53
CA ARG A 668 21.43 -9.09 19.05
C ARG A 668 21.77 -10.56 19.33
N ARG A 669 23.01 -10.94 19.00
CA ARG A 669 23.97 -11.76 19.78
C ARG A 669 23.47 -12.88 20.74
N THR A 670 23.88 -14.12 20.40
CA THR A 670 24.57 -15.10 21.28
C THR A 670 23.92 -15.61 22.58
N LYS A 671 23.78 -16.94 22.73
CA LYS A 671 24.71 -17.82 23.50
C LYS A 671 24.30 -19.32 23.47
N LYS A 672 25.31 -20.20 23.52
CA LYS A 672 25.24 -21.60 24.01
C LYS A 672 26.00 -21.64 25.37
N PRO A 673 26.05 -22.78 26.09
CA PRO A 673 25.00 -23.70 26.56
C PRO A 673 25.01 -23.74 28.13
N PRO A 674 24.51 -24.80 28.82
CA PRO A 674 25.35 -25.96 29.13
C PRO A 674 24.61 -27.33 29.08
N LYS A 675 25.23 -28.40 29.61
CA LYS A 675 24.81 -29.82 29.47
C LYS A 675 24.19 -30.41 30.75
N ALA A 676 23.16 -31.25 30.58
CA ALA A 676 22.89 -32.48 31.36
C ALA A 676 22.14 -33.45 30.41
N LYS A 677 22.32 -34.78 30.36
CA LYS A 677 22.62 -35.82 31.37
C LYS A 677 21.51 -36.03 32.41
N LYS A 678 20.39 -36.60 31.96
CA LYS A 678 19.99 -37.94 32.39
C LYS A 678 19.42 -38.71 31.19
#